data_AF-A0A6P8J4G9-F1
#
_entry.id   AF-A0A6P8J4G9-F1
#
_cell.length_a   1.000
_cell.length_b   1.000
_cell.length_c   1.000
_cell.angle_alpha   90.00
_cell.angle_beta   90.00
_cell.angle_gamma   90.00
#
_symmetry.space_group_name_H-M   'P 1'
#
loop_
_entity.id
_entity.type
_entity.pdbx_description
1 polymer ?
#
loop_
_entity_poly.entity_id
_entity_poly.type
_entity_poly.pdbx_seq_one_letter_code
_entity_poly.pdbx_strand_id
1 'polypeptide(L)'
;MLHDYIKGYFNIISTNNNLDGEDSKRKQSRSLQSVVLVVCRIWCGVVDLFKVVFGSLLLLESVQKAFCTTYTINTNNPPTISNTSSVLISGNIQNKTFKGPNGESWDHEVAVFNIPESNKNIFENGNTVVVTGNNSLSISTTGDLTIRTSLDVSGQEVKDDDTSVFLRGGFVRKSNSCCVLGAGPGAAYSYHGGGHGGRGGGYYQDFNTSRYYSWDYHDVNYLLGGSTSTVLFESKAGSGGGAIEIIAENGTLKIDASISANGFSSKNTSEEHCAGGSSGGLIRLKANTVVFTNDSLLSAKGGNSGFSTSKHYCGDGGGGGVIQVFSTFDNNTIKQLHVHGGKGIDNGEAGVVFQGVFFNDGILNINTSDCSMKWLSILVHQGVLDHRTYRTPNNQMKVTYIVCSFTFKSSLHIGSGARVLIFGTNALKIASERGNIELMTTFDLSGTGKPGPRSLGAFVMKSLNGMNVGPGNVTRCNAINLFANDFETLLGGSVCTGNVAANTQVNAEGGGAIELVAKAGTIVIGSGIKVDGYSDHNEAGATGGLIRLIGKKVHLKDSASFSARSSPKDSNLASGGIVQIKSDMDIEGLCETKFHVTGVRNGLVNVMVSASESYQVQFIQEGNLLINTTLCIWVHRTVSNYSMAYSQFGSIYNDTSNDISTCSFNFTPPIIFNGSANVTLTGDHALSINSKQGIYIGVDLVIDSGMVAGKSRYLGGYCVKEPSLATTGTGPGRGRPNTNAGGGHGGRGGLFFEDNNGKIYGYTYGIKPFLLTGGSTGTSTKSSAGIQGCGGGAIRISSKRNLTINAAIRANGYSATLFNSHPHGGSSGGTICLGAQQVILGDSALLEAKGSDVAGRGNSSTGGGGGGVIVINSTNPFIGKKPVPAESTRGGQGLVPGESGVVIINDVVYREPRNPVVEVPSNFSGCYLIKAVNLLPKKKMLAHEARPKTCLLECRANNTLFAVIRNESCYCFNENASFVVRNTSLCKQPCPATFSYSCGGEANNIYSVYTTGFALPVTTPPPTTTATAATATTAT
;
A
#
# COMPACT_ATOMS: atom_id res chain seq x y z
N MET A 1 -32.89 13.76 50.09
CA MET A 1 -33.46 14.53 51.23
C MET A 1 -32.91 15.94 51.36
N LEU A 2 -31.64 16.20 51.75
CA LEU A 2 -31.12 17.59 51.81
C LEU A 2 -31.06 18.27 50.42
N HIS A 3 -30.78 17.50 49.38
CA HIS A 3 -30.78 17.95 47.99
C HIS A 3 -32.21 18.31 47.48
N ASP A 4 -33.24 17.62 47.97
CA ASP A 4 -34.63 17.86 47.58
C ASP A 4 -35.24 19.04 48.34
N TYR A 5 -34.77 19.30 49.56
CA TYR A 5 -35.16 20.47 50.37
C TYR A 5 -34.60 21.79 49.78
N ILE A 6 -33.39 21.75 49.21
CA ILE A 6 -32.75 22.92 48.58
C ILE A 6 -33.38 23.26 47.21
N LYS A 7 -33.83 22.26 46.44
CA LYS A 7 -34.55 22.49 45.18
C LYS A 7 -35.95 23.08 45.36
N GLY A 8 -36.65 22.75 46.46
CA GLY A 8 -37.95 23.34 46.78
C GLY A 8 -37.87 24.83 47.12
N TYR A 9 -36.76 25.28 47.73
CA TYR A 9 -36.62 26.65 48.23
C TYR A 9 -36.22 27.65 47.13
N PHE A 10 -35.42 27.24 46.13
CA PHE A 10 -35.07 28.11 45.00
C PHE A 10 -36.24 28.40 44.05
N ASN A 11 -37.22 27.49 43.96
CA ASN A 11 -38.42 27.70 43.14
C ASN A 11 -39.38 28.75 43.72
N ILE A 12 -39.34 29.02 45.04
CA ILE A 12 -40.21 30.00 45.70
C ILE A 12 -39.66 31.44 45.57
N ILE A 13 -38.37 31.60 45.28
CA ILE A 13 -37.72 32.92 45.17
C ILE A 13 -37.82 33.50 43.74
N SER A 14 -38.18 32.70 42.72
CA SER A 14 -38.23 33.16 41.33
C SER A 14 -39.54 33.84 40.88
N THR A 15 -40.60 33.85 41.70
CA THR A 15 -41.95 34.25 41.25
C THR A 15 -42.49 35.58 41.79
N ASN A 16 -41.72 36.39 42.51
CA ASN A 16 -42.21 37.69 43.01
C ASN A 16 -41.20 38.83 42.80
N ASN A 17 -41.03 39.24 41.55
CA ASN A 17 -40.45 40.55 41.19
C ASN A 17 -41.57 41.48 40.73
N ASN A 18 -42.25 42.10 41.70
CA ASN A 18 -42.92 43.38 41.56
C ASN A 18 -43.52 43.71 42.93
N LEU A 19 -43.01 44.78 43.57
CA LEU A 19 -43.71 45.71 44.48
C LEU A 19 -42.65 46.53 45.23
N ASP A 20 -42.53 47.79 44.84
CA ASP A 20 -41.76 48.83 45.52
C ASP A 20 -42.44 49.23 46.83
N GLY A 21 -41.66 49.32 47.92
CA GLY A 21 -42.13 49.86 49.21
C GLY A 21 -41.19 49.54 50.38
N GLU A 22 -40.67 50.58 51.04
CA GLU A 22 -39.67 50.50 52.11
C GLU A 22 -40.08 49.71 53.37
N ASP A 23 -41.36 49.39 53.55
CA ASP A 23 -41.87 48.67 54.73
C ASP A 23 -41.77 47.13 54.65
N SER A 24 -41.47 46.57 53.47
CA SER A 24 -41.21 45.13 53.29
C SER A 24 -39.81 44.73 53.79
N LYS A 25 -38.84 45.65 53.75
CA LYS A 25 -37.43 45.39 54.11
C LYS A 25 -37.21 45.24 55.62
N ARG A 26 -38.08 45.79 56.48
CA ARG A 26 -37.98 45.63 57.95
C ARG A 26 -38.53 44.30 58.48
N LYS A 27 -39.50 43.67 57.80
CA LYS A 27 -40.00 42.33 58.17
C LYS A 27 -39.10 41.19 57.67
N GLN A 28 -38.36 41.38 56.57
CA GLN A 28 -37.33 40.42 56.13
C GLN A 28 -36.11 40.37 57.08
N SER A 29 -35.73 41.49 57.69
CA SER A 29 -34.57 41.56 58.61
C SER A 29 -34.77 40.79 59.93
N ARG A 30 -35.99 40.79 60.51
CA ARG A 30 -36.28 40.04 61.75
C ARG A 30 -36.46 38.53 61.53
N SER A 31 -36.82 38.11 60.32
CA SER A 31 -36.86 36.69 59.91
C SER A 31 -35.46 36.11 59.71
N LEU A 32 -34.52 36.88 59.15
CA LEU A 32 -33.12 36.46 58.98
C LEU A 32 -32.40 36.24 60.32
N GLN A 33 -32.64 37.06 61.35
CA GLN A 33 -31.99 36.90 62.66
C GLN A 33 -32.38 35.61 63.40
N SER A 34 -33.62 35.15 63.24
CA SER A 34 -34.10 33.90 63.86
C SER A 34 -33.55 32.65 63.14
N VAL A 35 -33.33 32.73 61.82
CA VAL A 35 -32.71 31.63 61.04
C VAL A 35 -31.21 31.53 61.32
N VAL A 36 -30.50 32.66 61.48
CA VAL A 36 -29.07 32.66 61.84
C VAL A 36 -28.81 32.06 63.23
N LEU A 37 -29.71 32.25 64.20
CA LEU A 37 -29.58 31.70 65.56
C LEU A 37 -29.86 30.19 65.63
N VAL A 38 -30.77 29.68 64.79
CA VAL A 38 -31.06 28.24 64.66
C VAL A 38 -29.95 27.53 63.88
N VAL A 39 -29.41 28.16 62.83
CA VAL A 39 -28.26 27.64 62.07
C VAL A 39 -27.01 27.59 62.96
N CYS A 40 -26.74 28.60 63.81
CA CYS A 40 -25.61 28.57 64.75
C CYS A 40 -25.74 27.49 65.84
N ARG A 41 -26.95 27.20 66.36
CA ARG A 41 -27.15 26.12 67.35
C ARG A 41 -27.03 24.73 66.73
N ILE A 42 -27.46 24.56 65.48
CA ILE A 42 -27.24 23.31 64.73
C ILE A 42 -25.75 23.15 64.38
N TRP A 43 -25.04 24.25 64.08
CA TRP A 43 -23.60 24.21 63.80
C TRP A 43 -22.75 23.87 65.03
N CYS A 44 -23.07 24.39 66.23
CA CYS A 44 -22.36 24.01 67.46
C CYS A 44 -22.62 22.56 67.87
N GLY A 45 -23.86 22.05 67.73
CA GLY A 45 -24.17 20.64 68.01
C GLY A 45 -23.52 19.66 67.00
N VAL A 46 -23.38 20.09 65.74
CA VAL A 46 -22.63 19.34 64.71
C VAL A 46 -21.13 19.37 64.99
N VAL A 47 -20.55 20.47 65.50
CA VAL A 47 -19.12 20.54 65.85
C VAL A 47 -18.75 19.64 67.05
N ASP A 48 -19.62 19.51 68.06
CA ASP A 48 -19.36 18.59 69.19
C ASP A 48 -19.60 17.12 68.83
N LEU A 49 -20.55 16.82 67.93
CA LEU A 49 -20.67 15.48 67.33
C LEU A 49 -19.47 15.17 66.41
N PHE A 50 -18.98 16.17 65.67
CA PHE A 50 -17.77 16.04 64.85
C PHE A 50 -16.52 15.83 65.71
N LYS A 51 -16.41 16.37 66.93
CA LYS A 51 -15.26 16.10 67.83
C LYS A 51 -15.24 14.69 68.42
N VAL A 52 -16.41 14.12 68.74
CA VAL A 52 -16.51 12.74 69.23
C VAL A 52 -16.34 11.74 68.08
N VAL A 53 -16.85 12.06 66.89
CA VAL A 53 -16.62 11.26 65.67
C VAL A 53 -15.18 11.41 65.17
N PHE A 54 -14.56 12.60 65.17
CA PHE A 54 -13.13 12.77 64.81
C PHE A 54 -12.18 12.21 65.86
N GLY A 55 -12.50 12.24 67.16
CA GLY A 55 -11.68 11.56 68.18
C GLY A 55 -11.66 10.05 67.97
N SER A 56 -12.80 9.49 67.56
CA SER A 56 -12.93 8.07 67.20
C SER A 56 -12.37 7.76 65.80
N LEU A 57 -12.41 8.70 64.86
CA LEU A 57 -11.86 8.59 63.51
C LEU A 57 -10.34 8.81 63.48
N LEU A 58 -9.77 9.61 64.39
CA LEU A 58 -8.33 9.73 64.62
C LEU A 58 -7.78 8.52 65.38
N LEU A 59 -8.59 7.86 66.22
CA LEU A 59 -8.29 6.53 66.77
C LEU A 59 -8.41 5.44 65.69
N LEU A 60 -9.35 5.53 64.73
CA LEU A 60 -9.39 4.62 63.58
C LEU A 60 -8.31 4.90 62.52
N GLU A 61 -7.89 6.16 62.31
CA GLU A 61 -6.79 6.53 61.40
C GLU A 61 -5.42 6.22 62.02
N SER A 62 -5.28 6.32 63.35
CA SER A 62 -4.08 5.86 64.05
C SER A 62 -4.03 4.33 64.19
N VAL A 63 -5.18 3.64 64.19
CA VAL A 63 -5.26 2.16 64.12
C VAL A 63 -5.16 1.62 62.68
N GLN A 64 -5.56 2.37 61.65
CA GLN A 64 -5.31 2.00 60.24
C GLN A 64 -3.89 2.34 59.76
N LYS A 65 -3.23 3.36 60.31
CA LYS A 65 -1.77 3.56 60.10
C LYS A 65 -0.90 2.51 60.80
N ALA A 66 -1.47 1.66 61.65
CA ALA A 66 -0.72 0.66 62.41
C ALA A 66 -0.44 -0.67 61.67
N PHE A 67 -0.89 -0.84 60.42
CA PHE A 67 -0.64 -2.08 59.64
C PHE A 67 -0.13 -1.86 58.20
N CYS A 68 0.43 -0.68 57.87
CA CYS A 68 1.14 -0.52 56.60
C CYS A 68 2.52 -1.19 56.69
N THR A 69 2.63 -2.42 56.21
CA THR A 69 3.91 -3.12 56.16
C THR A 69 4.62 -2.79 54.85
N THR A 70 5.89 -2.39 54.93
CA THR A 70 6.74 -2.25 53.75
C THR A 70 7.48 -3.56 53.50
N TYR A 71 7.31 -4.12 52.31
CA TYR A 71 8.01 -5.29 51.84
C TYR A 71 9.05 -4.88 50.79
N THR A 72 10.25 -5.44 50.91
CA THR A 72 11.33 -5.24 49.92
C THR A 72 11.53 -6.55 49.18
N ILE A 73 11.44 -6.50 47.84
CA ILE A 73 11.83 -7.58 46.94
C ILE A 73 13.22 -7.24 46.43
N ASN A 74 14.24 -7.97 46.87
CA ASN A 74 15.61 -7.83 46.41
C ASN A 74 15.90 -8.91 45.36
N THR A 75 16.27 -8.48 44.15
CA THR A 75 16.56 -9.36 43.01
C THR A 75 18.03 -9.77 42.88
N ASN A 76 18.93 -9.20 43.71
CA ASN A 76 20.35 -9.59 43.71
C ASN A 76 20.55 -10.97 44.31
N ASN A 77 21.71 -11.59 44.09
CA ASN A 77 22.06 -12.88 44.68
C ASN A 77 22.53 -12.73 46.15
N PRO A 78 21.91 -13.40 47.15
CA PRO A 78 20.72 -14.25 47.04
C PRO A 78 19.41 -13.44 47.03
N PRO A 79 18.43 -13.79 46.16
CA PRO A 79 17.22 -13.00 46.04
C PRO A 79 16.27 -13.28 47.20
N THR A 80 15.70 -12.23 47.79
CA THR A 80 14.88 -12.33 49.01
C THR A 80 13.68 -11.39 48.98
N ILE A 81 12.57 -11.82 49.58
CA ILE A 81 11.46 -10.94 49.97
C ILE A 81 11.47 -10.81 51.49
N SER A 82 11.58 -9.59 51.98
CA SER A 82 11.67 -9.29 53.42
C SER A 82 10.72 -8.19 53.83
N ASN A 83 10.31 -8.19 55.09
CA ASN A 83 9.78 -7.00 55.75
C ASN A 83 10.89 -6.33 56.57
N THR A 84 10.55 -5.28 57.33
CA THR A 84 11.50 -4.56 58.20
C THR A 84 12.17 -5.43 59.28
N SER A 85 11.64 -6.62 59.55
CA SER A 85 11.98 -7.43 60.74
C SER A 85 12.57 -8.80 60.40
N SER A 86 12.37 -9.31 59.18
CA SER A 86 12.73 -10.69 58.80
C SER A 86 12.68 -10.92 57.28
N VAL A 87 13.47 -11.89 56.80
CA VAL A 87 13.32 -12.47 55.45
C VAL A 87 12.16 -13.47 55.49
N LEU A 88 11.20 -13.30 54.58
CA LEU A 88 9.98 -14.09 54.50
C LEU A 88 10.08 -15.20 53.46
N ILE A 89 10.68 -14.89 52.31
CA ILE A 89 10.81 -15.81 51.17
C ILE A 89 12.21 -15.66 50.60
N SER A 90 12.88 -16.80 50.37
CA SER A 90 14.12 -16.86 49.58
C SER A 90 13.80 -17.34 48.17
N GLY A 91 14.35 -16.68 47.17
CA GLY A 91 14.22 -17.04 45.76
C GLY A 91 15.47 -17.72 45.21
N ASN A 92 15.50 -17.93 43.90
CA ASN A 92 16.66 -18.46 43.17
C ASN A 92 17.00 -17.58 41.96
N ILE A 93 18.28 -17.55 41.56
CA ILE A 93 18.71 -16.91 40.31
C ILE A 93 18.70 -17.94 39.17
N GLN A 94 18.09 -17.57 38.04
CA GLN A 94 18.20 -18.30 36.78
C GLN A 94 19.03 -17.52 35.77
N ASN A 95 20.09 -18.13 35.25
CA ASN A 95 20.90 -17.58 34.18
C ASN A 95 20.24 -17.87 32.83
N LYS A 96 20.09 -16.84 32.00
CA LYS A 96 19.52 -16.92 30.65
C LYS A 96 20.37 -16.15 29.65
N THR A 97 20.32 -16.57 28.40
CA THR A 97 21.01 -15.89 27.30
C THR A 97 19.99 -15.45 26.26
N PHE A 98 20.01 -14.17 25.89
CA PHE A 98 19.26 -13.64 24.77
C PHE A 98 20.18 -13.48 23.56
N LYS A 99 19.74 -13.91 22.38
CA LYS A 99 20.46 -13.69 21.12
C LYS A 99 19.66 -12.74 20.25
N GLY A 100 20.26 -11.60 19.93
CA GLY A 100 19.61 -10.52 19.19
C GLY A 100 19.87 -10.59 17.69
N PRO A 101 19.25 -9.68 16.92
CA PRO A 101 19.25 -9.70 15.45
C PRO A 101 20.65 -9.48 14.84
N ASN A 102 21.55 -8.82 15.57
CA ASN A 102 22.94 -8.62 15.17
C ASN A 102 23.82 -9.87 15.40
N GLY A 103 23.25 -10.99 15.84
CA GLY A 103 23.97 -12.22 16.20
C GLY A 103 24.67 -12.17 17.56
N GLU A 104 24.75 -10.99 18.19
CA GLU A 104 25.27 -10.78 19.55
C GLU A 104 24.41 -11.50 20.60
N SER A 105 25.03 -11.85 21.73
CA SER A 105 24.37 -12.52 22.85
C SER A 105 24.51 -11.71 24.14
N TRP A 106 23.43 -11.68 24.92
CA TRP A 106 23.33 -10.98 26.18
C TRP A 106 22.90 -11.96 27.27
N ASP A 107 23.84 -12.26 28.17
CA ASP A 107 23.53 -13.01 29.37
C ASP A 107 22.83 -12.11 30.38
N HIS A 108 21.76 -12.64 30.98
CA HIS A 108 20.96 -11.94 31.98
C HIS A 108 20.48 -12.92 33.05
N GLU A 109 20.22 -12.38 34.23
CA GLU A 109 19.77 -13.14 35.38
C GLU A 109 18.31 -12.79 35.71
N VAL A 110 17.56 -13.81 36.13
CA VAL A 110 16.17 -13.67 36.61
C VAL A 110 16.08 -14.15 38.05
N ALA A 111 15.65 -13.27 38.95
CA ALA A 111 15.28 -13.61 40.32
C ALA A 111 13.87 -14.23 40.33
N VAL A 112 13.80 -15.51 40.69
CA VAL A 112 12.57 -16.32 40.67
C VAL A 112 12.10 -16.58 42.10
N PHE A 113 10.87 -16.18 42.38
CA PHE A 113 10.20 -16.41 43.66
C PHE A 113 8.95 -17.27 43.46
N ASN A 114 8.82 -18.32 44.25
CA ASN A 114 7.57 -19.07 44.38
C ASN A 114 6.87 -18.63 45.68
N ILE A 115 5.74 -17.95 45.56
CA ILE A 115 4.99 -17.39 46.68
C ILE A 115 4.02 -18.45 47.21
N PRO A 116 4.18 -18.93 48.45
CA PRO A 116 3.24 -19.85 49.05
C PRO A 116 1.94 -19.12 49.43
N GLU A 117 0.86 -19.88 49.62
CA GLU A 117 -0.46 -19.36 50.00
C GLU A 117 -0.41 -18.43 51.23
N SER A 118 0.40 -18.79 52.23
CA SER A 118 0.57 -18.03 53.48
C SER A 118 1.14 -16.63 53.30
N ASN A 119 1.73 -16.32 52.15
CA ASN A 119 2.44 -15.07 51.90
C ASN A 119 1.85 -14.24 50.75
N LYS A 120 0.70 -14.66 50.19
CA LYS A 120 0.00 -13.87 49.15
C LYS A 120 -0.46 -12.51 49.66
N ASN A 121 -0.64 -12.36 50.98
CA ASN A 121 -1.02 -11.11 51.63
C ASN A 121 0.01 -9.97 51.44
N ILE A 122 1.23 -10.25 50.98
CA ILE A 122 2.23 -9.23 50.61
C ILE A 122 1.65 -8.20 49.63
N PHE A 123 0.81 -8.64 48.69
CA PHE A 123 0.25 -7.79 47.63
C PHE A 123 -1.13 -7.20 47.96
N GLU A 124 -1.57 -7.26 49.23
CA GLU A 124 -2.85 -6.70 49.66
C GLU A 124 -2.88 -5.18 49.79
N ASN A 125 -4.08 -4.62 49.70
CA ASN A 125 -4.29 -3.18 49.77
C ASN A 125 -3.81 -2.61 51.12
N GLY A 126 -3.07 -1.50 51.10
CA GLY A 126 -2.44 -0.88 52.27
C GLY A 126 -0.97 -1.23 52.50
N ASN A 127 -0.46 -2.30 51.88
CA ASN A 127 0.98 -2.61 51.91
C ASN A 127 1.76 -1.77 50.88
N THR A 128 3.06 -1.58 51.12
CA THR A 128 3.98 -0.97 50.15
C THR A 128 5.01 -2.00 49.73
N VAL A 129 5.18 -2.22 48.42
CA VAL A 129 6.17 -3.15 47.88
C VAL A 129 7.22 -2.37 47.11
N VAL A 130 8.49 -2.54 47.48
CA VAL A 130 9.63 -1.89 46.83
C VAL A 130 10.49 -2.95 46.16
N VAL A 131 10.70 -2.85 44.85
CA VAL A 131 11.57 -3.75 44.09
C VAL A 131 12.97 -3.13 43.97
N THR A 132 13.99 -3.90 44.33
CA THR A 132 15.40 -3.48 44.34
C THR A 132 16.29 -4.55 43.71
N GLY A 133 17.55 -4.18 43.41
CA GLY A 133 18.53 -5.07 42.80
C GLY A 133 18.60 -4.98 41.27
N ASN A 134 19.45 -5.81 40.69
CA ASN A 134 19.91 -5.69 39.31
C ASN A 134 19.14 -6.59 38.34
N ASN A 135 18.56 -7.69 38.83
CA ASN A 135 18.07 -8.78 37.99
C ASN A 135 16.57 -8.63 37.67
N SER A 136 16.12 -9.28 36.60
CA SER A 136 14.69 -9.32 36.25
C SER A 136 13.90 -10.05 37.34
N LEU A 137 12.61 -9.72 37.52
CA LEU A 137 11.78 -10.28 38.59
C LEU A 137 10.74 -11.25 38.04
N SER A 138 10.73 -12.50 38.51
CA SER A 138 9.68 -13.49 38.22
C SER A 138 9.03 -13.95 39.51
N ILE A 139 7.71 -13.77 39.62
CA ILE A 139 6.89 -14.18 40.76
C ILE A 139 5.90 -15.23 40.29
N SER A 140 5.94 -16.43 40.87
CA SER A 140 4.99 -17.51 40.60
C SER A 140 4.23 -17.91 41.85
N THR A 141 2.99 -18.36 41.69
CA THR A 141 2.22 -19.03 42.74
C THR A 141 1.26 -20.03 42.12
N THR A 142 0.89 -21.06 42.87
CA THR A 142 -0.24 -21.93 42.52
C THR A 142 -1.57 -21.29 42.92
N GLY A 143 -2.62 -21.50 42.12
CA GLY A 143 -3.96 -20.98 42.38
C GLY A 143 -4.09 -19.47 42.17
N ASP A 144 -5.12 -18.86 42.75
CA ASP A 144 -5.46 -17.46 42.51
C ASP A 144 -4.48 -16.49 43.16
N LEU A 145 -4.21 -15.37 42.50
CA LEU A 145 -3.39 -14.27 43.01
C LEU A 145 -4.04 -12.92 42.69
N THR A 146 -4.10 -12.04 43.68
CA THR A 146 -4.54 -10.65 43.46
C THR A 146 -3.39 -9.68 43.77
N ILE A 147 -3.11 -8.77 42.84
CA ILE A 147 -2.13 -7.70 43.00
C ILE A 147 -2.90 -6.39 43.28
N ARG A 148 -2.94 -5.97 44.55
CA ARG A 148 -3.56 -4.69 45.00
C ARG A 148 -2.52 -3.64 45.41
N THR A 149 -1.24 -3.94 45.24
CA THR A 149 -0.13 -3.01 45.51
C THR A 149 0.57 -2.66 44.21
N SER A 150 1.09 -1.43 44.13
CA SER A 150 1.81 -1.00 42.93
C SER A 150 3.20 -1.63 42.88
N LEU A 151 3.60 -2.10 41.69
CA LEU A 151 4.92 -2.69 41.44
C LEU A 151 5.66 -1.84 40.40
N ASP A 152 6.77 -1.22 40.81
CA ASP A 152 7.56 -0.36 39.93
C ASP A 152 8.96 -0.95 39.70
N VAL A 153 9.21 -1.34 38.46
CA VAL A 153 10.53 -1.76 37.95
C VAL A 153 11.07 -0.78 36.90
N SER A 154 10.55 0.45 36.84
CA SER A 154 10.97 1.46 35.86
C SER A 154 12.46 1.81 35.97
N GLY A 155 13.01 2.32 34.88
CA GLY A 155 14.38 2.76 34.80
C GLY A 155 14.65 3.99 35.68
N GLN A 156 15.87 4.08 36.18
CA GLN A 156 16.30 5.15 37.09
C GLN A 156 17.63 5.75 36.62
N GLU A 157 17.98 6.89 37.22
CA GLU A 157 19.28 7.52 37.04
C GLU A 157 20.35 6.66 37.71
N VAL A 158 21.41 6.35 36.96
CA VAL A 158 22.55 5.57 37.42
C VAL A 158 23.50 6.51 38.17
N LYS A 159 23.95 6.11 39.37
CA LYS A 159 24.91 6.89 40.16
C LYS A 159 26.34 6.62 39.69
N ASP A 160 27.23 7.59 39.85
CA ASP A 160 28.61 7.54 39.34
C ASP A 160 29.46 6.39 39.94
N ASP A 161 29.01 5.78 41.04
CA ASP A 161 29.63 4.65 41.75
C ASP A 161 28.98 3.28 41.44
N ASP A 162 27.93 3.25 40.62
CA ASP A 162 27.19 2.02 40.33
C ASP A 162 27.91 1.16 39.27
N THR A 163 28.39 -0.02 39.70
CA THR A 163 29.10 -0.97 38.83
C THR A 163 28.16 -1.97 38.12
N SER A 164 26.84 -1.85 38.34
CA SER A 164 25.84 -2.74 37.78
C SER A 164 25.71 -2.60 36.25
N VAL A 165 25.47 -3.71 35.56
CA VAL A 165 25.15 -3.72 34.11
C VAL A 165 23.64 -3.72 33.87
N PHE A 166 22.88 -3.96 34.94
CA PHE A 166 21.44 -4.09 34.93
C PHE A 166 20.85 -3.44 36.17
N LEU A 167 19.67 -2.86 36.04
CA LEU A 167 18.84 -2.37 37.13
C LEU A 167 17.43 -2.94 36.97
N ARG A 168 17.03 -3.84 37.89
CA ARG A 168 15.77 -4.59 37.83
C ARG A 168 15.53 -5.28 36.46
N GLY A 169 16.61 -5.75 35.83
CA GLY A 169 16.61 -6.39 34.51
C GLY A 169 16.72 -5.43 33.31
N GLY A 170 16.64 -4.11 33.51
CA GLY A 170 16.87 -3.10 32.48
C GLY A 170 18.35 -2.80 32.30
N PHE A 171 18.83 -2.59 31.08
CA PHE A 171 20.26 -2.38 30.84
C PHE A 171 20.75 -1.07 31.47
N VAL A 172 22.00 -1.08 31.92
CA VAL A 172 22.75 0.06 32.45
C VAL A 172 24.07 0.15 31.70
N ARG A 173 24.50 1.37 31.38
CA ARG A 173 25.80 1.62 30.76
C ARG A 173 26.88 1.92 31.80
N LYS A 174 28.07 1.35 31.59
CA LYS A 174 29.22 1.40 32.52
C LYS A 174 30.30 2.47 32.23
N SER A 175 30.24 3.20 31.10
CA SER A 175 31.38 4.03 30.64
C SER A 175 31.07 5.53 30.51
N ASN A 176 31.95 6.34 31.12
CA ASN A 176 32.01 7.81 31.07
C ASN A 176 32.79 8.38 29.86
N SER A 177 33.13 7.55 28.86
CA SER A 177 33.84 8.05 27.68
C SER A 177 32.90 8.72 26.65
N CYS A 178 33.40 9.77 26.00
CA CYS A 178 32.69 10.54 24.98
C CYS A 178 32.43 9.69 23.72
N CYS A 179 31.26 9.86 23.08
CA CYS A 179 30.87 9.22 21.81
C CYS A 179 30.56 7.70 21.84
N VAL A 180 30.08 7.13 22.95
CA VAL A 180 29.84 5.67 23.02
C VAL A 180 28.37 5.29 22.84
N LEU A 181 28.17 4.07 22.35
CA LEU A 181 26.91 3.34 22.19
C LEU A 181 26.09 3.21 23.49
N GLY A 182 24.78 3.05 23.37
CA GLY A 182 23.91 2.60 24.46
C GLY A 182 24.23 1.15 24.87
N ALA A 183 23.59 0.67 25.93
CA ALA A 183 23.69 -0.71 26.41
C ALA A 183 22.41 -1.50 26.12
N GLY A 184 22.58 -2.78 25.77
CA GLY A 184 21.49 -3.72 25.48
C GLY A 184 21.24 -3.96 23.99
N PRO A 185 20.32 -4.89 23.65
CA PRO A 185 20.09 -5.30 22.26
C PRO A 185 19.55 -4.22 21.33
N GLY A 186 18.80 -3.27 21.89
CA GLY A 186 18.28 -2.09 21.19
C GLY A 186 19.09 -0.84 21.52
N ALA A 187 20.37 -0.98 21.86
CA ALA A 187 21.25 0.14 22.18
C ALA A 187 21.21 1.23 21.09
N ALA A 188 21.16 2.48 21.55
CA ALA A 188 21.21 3.64 20.67
C ALA A 188 22.63 3.98 20.19
N TYR A 189 22.72 4.81 19.14
CA TYR A 189 23.95 5.46 18.68
C TYR A 189 23.82 6.99 18.79
N SER A 190 24.91 7.70 19.12
CA SER A 190 24.98 9.16 19.20
C SER A 190 23.98 9.86 20.13
N TYR A 191 22.87 10.43 19.62
CA TYR A 191 21.83 11.12 20.39
C TYR A 191 20.47 10.37 20.31
N HIS A 192 20.47 9.18 19.72
CA HIS A 192 19.26 8.40 19.45
C HIS A 192 18.66 7.77 20.72
N GLY A 193 17.39 7.35 20.64
CA GLY A 193 16.70 6.66 21.73
C GLY A 193 17.03 5.17 21.77
N GLY A 194 17.00 4.54 22.95
CA GLY A 194 17.08 3.08 23.05
C GLY A 194 15.81 2.41 22.49
N GLY A 195 15.92 1.20 21.95
CA GLY A 195 14.77 0.39 21.50
C GLY A 195 14.51 -0.82 22.41
N HIS A 196 13.25 -1.23 22.54
CA HIS A 196 12.77 -2.47 23.17
C HIS A 196 11.26 -2.52 23.00
N GLY A 197 10.66 -3.53 22.38
CA GLY A 197 9.24 -3.49 21.99
C GLY A 197 8.97 -2.58 20.79
N GLY A 198 9.24 -1.28 20.93
CA GLY A 198 9.26 -0.30 19.85
C GLY A 198 10.68 0.19 19.58
N ARG A 199 10.92 0.72 18.37
CA ARG A 199 12.22 1.32 18.03
C ARG A 199 12.40 2.66 18.74
N GLY A 200 13.64 2.96 19.10
CA GLY A 200 14.00 4.30 19.55
C GLY A 200 13.97 5.28 18.36
N GLY A 201 13.68 6.56 18.63
CA GLY A 201 13.82 7.61 17.62
C GLY A 201 15.28 7.68 17.14
N GLY A 202 15.48 7.98 15.85
CA GLY A 202 16.80 7.90 15.21
C GLY A 202 17.25 6.49 14.82
N TYR A 203 16.31 5.53 14.67
CA TYR A 203 16.63 4.17 14.19
C TYR A 203 17.51 4.19 12.93
N TYR A 204 18.66 3.51 13.01
CA TYR A 204 19.71 3.54 12.00
C TYR A 204 20.32 2.14 11.81
N GLN A 205 20.50 1.75 10.56
CA GLN A 205 21.29 0.57 10.18
C GLN A 205 22.63 1.03 9.60
N ASP A 206 23.73 0.56 10.18
CA ASP A 206 25.06 0.86 9.65
C ASP A 206 25.33 0.07 8.37
N PHE A 207 25.47 0.79 7.24
CA PHE A 207 25.74 0.21 5.93
C PHE A 207 27.04 -0.61 5.87
N ASN A 208 28.00 -0.34 6.75
CA ASN A 208 29.30 -1.03 6.75
C ASN A 208 29.33 -2.29 7.62
N THR A 209 28.48 -2.37 8.65
CA THR A 209 28.54 -3.47 9.64
C THR A 209 27.25 -4.29 9.71
N SER A 210 26.22 -3.93 8.92
CA SER A 210 24.84 -4.49 8.96
C SER A 210 24.15 -4.37 10.33
N ARG A 211 24.78 -3.69 11.29
CA ARG A 211 24.32 -3.57 12.68
C ARG A 211 23.13 -2.62 12.77
N TYR A 212 22.12 -3.06 13.51
CA TYR A 212 20.95 -2.27 13.84
C TYR A 212 21.12 -1.57 15.19
N TYR A 213 20.88 -0.26 15.22
CA TYR A 213 20.84 0.56 16.44
C TYR A 213 19.41 1.01 16.72
N SER A 214 19.06 1.18 18.00
CA SER A 214 17.72 1.58 18.43
C SER A 214 16.61 0.61 17.97
N TRP A 215 16.97 -0.65 17.70
CA TRP A 215 16.09 -1.69 17.19
C TRP A 215 15.11 -2.20 18.26
N ASP A 216 13.93 -2.64 17.81
CA ASP A 216 12.92 -3.26 18.64
C ASP A 216 13.16 -4.77 18.82
N TYR A 217 13.30 -5.24 20.04
CA TYR A 217 13.28 -6.68 20.34
C TYR A 217 12.08 -6.99 21.22
N HIS A 218 11.29 -8.00 20.83
CA HIS A 218 10.19 -8.52 21.63
C HIS A 218 9.95 -10.01 21.29
N ASP A 219 10.08 -10.88 22.29
CA ASP A 219 9.73 -12.31 22.20
C ASP A 219 9.12 -12.74 23.54
N VAL A 220 8.44 -13.89 23.54
CA VAL A 220 7.84 -14.52 24.72
C VAL A 220 8.84 -15.39 25.47
N ASN A 221 10.01 -15.66 24.89
CA ASN A 221 11.00 -16.61 25.43
C ASN A 221 11.95 -16.03 26.49
N TYR A 222 12.09 -14.71 26.59
CA TYR A 222 12.99 -14.05 27.54
C TYR A 222 12.26 -13.11 28.48
N LEU A 223 12.87 -12.81 29.63
CA LEU A 223 12.39 -11.83 30.59
C LEU A 223 13.49 -10.78 30.78
N LEU A 224 13.57 -9.87 29.82
CA LEU A 224 14.67 -8.91 29.67
C LEU A 224 14.10 -7.49 29.61
N GLY A 225 14.76 -6.55 30.28
CA GLY A 225 14.34 -5.16 30.31
C GLY A 225 14.79 -4.38 29.07
N GLY A 226 14.47 -3.08 29.08
CA GLY A 226 14.77 -2.14 28.02
C GLY A 226 16.26 -1.82 27.90
N SER A 227 16.67 -1.44 26.70
CA SER A 227 17.99 -0.91 26.38
C SER A 227 18.11 0.58 26.71
N THR A 228 19.33 1.03 27.00
CA THR A 228 19.61 2.44 27.28
C THR A 228 19.78 3.23 26.00
N SER A 229 19.55 4.54 26.11
CA SER A 229 20.11 5.51 25.17
C SER A 229 21.62 5.68 25.35
N THR A 230 22.20 6.51 24.52
CA THR A 230 23.57 7.00 24.64
C THR A 230 23.71 8.12 25.66
N VAL A 231 24.92 8.26 26.19
CA VAL A 231 25.33 9.35 27.08
C VAL A 231 26.40 10.16 26.35
N LEU A 232 26.16 11.46 26.18
CA LEU A 232 27.13 12.41 25.69
C LEU A 232 27.56 13.30 26.87
N PHE A 233 28.86 13.31 27.19
CA PHE A 233 29.49 14.16 28.23
C PHE A 233 28.91 13.98 29.65
N GLU A 234 28.81 15.05 30.46
CA GLU A 234 28.43 15.06 31.88
C GLU A 234 26.97 14.65 32.17
N SER A 235 26.25 14.08 31.19
CA SER A 235 24.89 13.56 31.41
C SER A 235 24.93 12.27 32.22
N LYS A 236 24.08 12.20 33.25
CA LYS A 236 23.95 10.96 34.03
C LYS A 236 23.19 9.93 33.21
N ALA A 237 23.80 8.74 33.08
CA ALA A 237 23.21 7.62 32.36
C ALA A 237 21.88 7.21 33.00
N GLY A 238 20.85 6.99 32.17
CA GLY A 238 19.62 6.34 32.59
C GLY A 238 19.66 4.84 32.32
N SER A 239 18.98 4.06 33.15
CA SER A 239 18.71 2.66 32.82
C SER A 239 17.49 2.53 31.90
N GLY A 240 17.46 1.46 31.10
CA GLY A 240 16.21 1.01 30.48
C GLY A 240 15.20 0.58 31.55
N GLY A 241 13.93 0.47 31.15
CA GLY A 241 12.89 -0.07 32.04
C GLY A 241 13.18 -1.52 32.41
N GLY A 242 12.90 -1.91 33.65
CA GLY A 242 13.12 -3.28 34.15
C GLY A 242 12.18 -4.32 33.55
N ALA A 243 12.32 -5.58 33.98
CA ALA A 243 11.47 -6.68 33.53
C ALA A 243 10.81 -7.39 34.71
N ILE A 244 9.50 -7.58 34.63
CA ILE A 244 8.69 -8.27 35.64
C ILE A 244 7.73 -9.28 35.00
N GLU A 245 7.67 -10.48 35.56
CA GLU A 245 6.73 -11.55 35.23
C GLU A 245 5.96 -11.98 36.49
N ILE A 246 4.63 -12.14 36.35
CA ILE A 246 3.74 -12.65 37.40
C ILE A 246 2.93 -13.82 36.86
N ILE A 247 3.04 -14.97 37.52
CA ILE A 247 2.44 -16.24 37.10
C ILE A 247 1.50 -16.75 38.20
N ALA A 248 0.21 -16.91 37.87
CA ALA A 248 -0.77 -17.64 38.68
C ALA A 248 -1.06 -19.00 38.03
N GLU A 249 -0.32 -20.03 38.43
CA GLU A 249 -0.41 -21.37 37.86
C GLU A 249 -1.77 -21.99 38.17
N ASN A 250 -2.48 -22.41 37.12
CA ASN A 250 -3.81 -23.02 37.18
C ASN A 250 -4.90 -22.17 37.87
N GLY A 251 -4.65 -20.87 38.06
CA GLY A 251 -5.57 -19.96 38.77
C GLY A 251 -5.88 -18.68 38.01
N THR A 252 -6.56 -17.76 38.69
CA THR A 252 -6.90 -16.42 38.23
C THR A 252 -5.89 -15.40 38.76
N LEU A 253 -5.30 -14.61 37.87
CA LEU A 253 -4.49 -13.45 38.22
C LEU A 253 -5.34 -12.19 38.12
N LYS A 254 -5.69 -11.59 39.26
CA LYS A 254 -6.43 -10.33 39.31
C LYS A 254 -5.46 -9.17 39.54
N ILE A 255 -5.43 -8.21 38.63
CA ILE A 255 -4.69 -6.95 38.78
C ILE A 255 -5.68 -5.89 39.27
N ASP A 256 -5.28 -5.17 40.32
CA ASP A 256 -6.07 -4.14 40.99
C ASP A 256 -5.19 -2.95 41.41
N ALA A 257 -4.06 -2.78 40.73
CA ALA A 257 -3.04 -1.77 41.00
C ALA A 257 -2.20 -1.48 39.75
N SER A 258 -1.24 -0.54 39.88
CA SER A 258 -0.34 -0.19 38.80
C SER A 258 0.91 -1.08 38.75
N ILE A 259 1.31 -1.48 37.54
CA ILE A 259 2.61 -2.13 37.28
C ILE A 259 3.35 -1.30 36.24
N SER A 260 4.56 -0.85 36.58
CA SER A 260 5.35 0.06 35.76
C SER A 260 6.73 -0.48 35.47
N ALA A 261 7.14 -0.36 34.21
CA ALA A 261 8.45 -0.69 33.67
C ALA A 261 8.86 0.39 32.66
N ASN A 262 8.68 1.67 32.98
CA ASN A 262 8.99 2.75 32.04
C ASN A 262 10.50 2.93 31.86
N GLY A 263 10.93 3.41 30.69
CA GLY A 263 12.31 3.80 30.45
C GLY A 263 12.66 5.13 31.15
N PHE A 264 13.93 5.29 31.52
CA PHE A 264 14.39 6.54 32.11
C PHE A 264 14.35 7.71 31.10
N SER A 265 13.84 8.85 31.55
CA SER A 265 13.87 10.10 30.79
C SER A 265 15.11 10.91 31.14
N SER A 266 15.91 11.26 30.14
CA SER A 266 17.20 11.94 30.33
C SER A 266 17.04 13.37 30.82
N LYS A 267 17.96 13.81 31.69
CA LYS A 267 18.03 15.19 32.19
C LYS A 267 18.96 16.04 31.29
N ASN A 268 18.75 17.36 31.28
CA ASN A 268 19.43 18.34 30.42
C ASN A 268 20.94 18.43 30.71
N THR A 269 21.78 18.47 29.67
CA THR A 269 23.23 18.75 29.77
C THR A 269 23.72 19.65 28.63
N SER A 270 23.77 20.96 28.88
CA SER A 270 24.41 21.99 28.02
C SER A 270 23.87 22.10 26.56
N GLU A 271 24.24 23.17 25.85
CA GLU A 271 23.59 23.59 24.59
C GLU A 271 23.91 22.69 23.37
N GLU A 272 24.99 21.90 23.41
CA GLU A 272 25.53 21.24 22.21
C GLU A 272 25.39 19.70 22.21
N HIS A 273 25.04 19.07 23.34
CA HIS A 273 25.12 17.60 23.48
C HIS A 273 24.03 16.98 24.36
N CYS A 274 23.07 16.27 23.76
CA CYS A 274 21.93 15.73 24.48
C CYS A 274 21.81 14.22 24.40
N ALA A 275 21.42 13.62 25.54
CA ALA A 275 21.12 12.21 25.64
C ALA A 275 19.71 11.90 25.10
N GLY A 276 19.60 10.83 24.32
CA GLY A 276 18.31 10.25 23.96
C GLY A 276 17.59 9.65 25.17
N GLY A 277 16.34 9.25 25.01
CA GLY A 277 15.56 8.57 26.03
C GLY A 277 15.80 7.06 26.06
N SER A 278 15.78 6.45 27.25
CA SER A 278 15.91 4.99 27.38
C SER A 278 14.60 4.29 27.06
N SER A 279 14.65 3.05 26.57
CA SER A 279 13.44 2.31 26.19
C SER A 279 12.66 1.79 27.40
N GLY A 280 11.35 1.56 27.20
CA GLY A 280 10.50 0.86 28.16
C GLY A 280 10.96 -0.58 28.40
N GLY A 281 10.53 -1.16 29.51
CA GLY A 281 10.86 -2.51 29.97
C GLY A 281 9.83 -3.57 29.56
N LEU A 282 9.78 -4.68 30.28
CA LEU A 282 8.87 -5.81 30.00
C LEU A 282 7.94 -6.06 31.19
N ILE A 283 6.63 -6.11 30.95
CA ILE A 283 5.63 -6.57 31.92
C ILE A 283 4.95 -7.81 31.36
N ARG A 284 5.03 -8.94 32.07
CA ARG A 284 4.38 -10.20 31.66
C ARG A 284 3.45 -10.71 32.75
N LEU A 285 2.22 -11.01 32.36
CA LEU A 285 1.19 -11.59 33.23
C LEU A 285 0.74 -12.91 32.63
N LYS A 286 0.76 -14.00 33.41
CA LYS A 286 0.40 -15.35 32.94
C LYS A 286 -0.52 -16.04 33.93
N ALA A 287 -1.67 -16.51 33.47
CA ALA A 287 -2.62 -17.27 34.28
C ALA A 287 -3.60 -18.09 33.42
N ASN A 288 -4.49 -18.88 34.04
CA ASN A 288 -5.64 -19.43 33.32
C ASN A 288 -6.56 -18.30 32.85
N THR A 289 -6.80 -17.33 33.75
CA THR A 289 -7.59 -16.12 33.50
C THR A 289 -6.87 -14.91 34.08
N VAL A 290 -6.76 -13.81 33.33
CA VAL A 290 -6.19 -12.55 33.84
C VAL A 290 -7.28 -11.47 33.88
N VAL A 291 -7.61 -10.98 35.07
CA VAL A 291 -8.71 -10.02 35.28
C VAL A 291 -8.15 -8.66 35.65
N PHE A 292 -8.60 -7.60 34.99
CA PHE A 292 -8.25 -6.21 35.29
C PHE A 292 -9.43 -5.48 35.90
N THR A 293 -9.20 -4.75 36.99
CA THR A 293 -10.18 -3.81 37.58
C THR A 293 -10.07 -2.43 36.92
N ASN A 294 -10.85 -1.45 37.40
CA ASN A 294 -10.78 -0.07 36.90
C ASN A 294 -9.47 0.63 37.30
N ASP A 295 -8.85 0.21 38.39
CA ASP A 295 -7.63 0.81 38.96
C ASP A 295 -6.35 0.17 38.39
N SER A 296 -6.51 -0.82 37.52
CA SER A 296 -5.41 -1.50 36.84
C SER A 296 -4.76 -0.61 35.79
N LEU A 297 -3.46 -0.34 35.94
CA LEU A 297 -2.64 0.38 34.96
C LEU A 297 -1.36 -0.41 34.67
N LEU A 298 -1.13 -0.76 33.41
CA LEU A 298 0.16 -1.32 32.97
C LEU A 298 0.91 -0.27 32.14
N SER A 299 2.15 0.05 32.50
CA SER A 299 2.94 1.09 31.85
C SER A 299 4.37 0.61 31.53
N ALA A 300 4.71 0.58 30.25
CA ALA A 300 6.07 0.34 29.76
C ALA A 300 6.39 1.41 28.69
N LYS A 301 6.33 2.69 29.06
CA LYS A 301 6.60 3.80 28.14
C LYS A 301 8.10 3.94 27.89
N GLY A 302 8.45 4.47 26.71
CA GLY A 302 9.79 4.96 26.46
C GLY A 302 10.06 6.25 27.23
N GLY A 303 11.30 6.45 27.66
CA GLY A 303 11.75 7.68 28.29
C GLY A 303 11.91 8.81 27.28
N ASN A 304 11.67 10.05 27.71
CA ASN A 304 11.90 11.23 26.89
C ASN A 304 13.40 11.54 26.80
N SER A 305 13.80 12.18 25.71
CA SER A 305 15.15 12.74 25.57
C SER A 305 15.34 13.98 26.47
N GLY A 306 16.61 14.41 26.57
CA GLY A 306 16.96 15.67 27.21
C GLY A 306 16.45 16.90 26.43
N PHE A 307 16.41 18.03 27.14
CA PHE A 307 16.05 19.33 26.58
C PHE A 307 17.30 20.21 26.43
N SER A 308 17.32 21.08 25.42
CA SER A 308 18.29 22.19 25.32
C SER A 308 17.90 23.33 26.29
N THR A 309 18.78 24.31 26.51
CA THR A 309 18.51 25.57 27.25
C THR A 309 17.30 26.32 26.69
N SER A 310 17.02 26.15 25.39
CA SER A 310 15.86 26.68 24.66
C SER A 310 14.56 25.86 24.85
N LYS A 311 14.53 24.87 25.75
CA LYS A 311 13.39 23.97 26.05
C LYS A 311 12.87 23.12 24.89
N HIS A 312 13.67 22.91 23.84
CA HIS A 312 13.38 21.97 22.77
C HIS A 312 14.09 20.63 23.03
N TYR A 313 13.50 19.52 22.57
CA TYR A 313 14.18 18.23 22.58
C TYR A 313 15.42 18.29 21.71
N CYS A 314 16.52 17.75 22.19
CA CYS A 314 17.82 17.77 21.50
C CYS A 314 18.43 16.38 21.32
N GLY A 315 17.79 15.34 21.85
CA GLY A 315 18.03 13.94 21.48
C GLY A 315 16.71 13.26 21.08
N ASP A 316 16.76 11.97 20.78
CA ASP A 316 15.57 11.22 20.35
C ASP A 316 14.90 10.45 21.49
N GLY A 317 13.59 10.20 21.36
CA GLY A 317 12.82 9.50 22.36
C GLY A 317 13.08 7.99 22.38
N GLY A 318 13.06 7.38 23.56
CA GLY A 318 13.19 5.92 23.69
C GLY A 318 11.96 5.18 23.17
N GLY A 319 12.13 3.98 22.63
CA GLY A 319 11.02 3.12 22.21
C GLY A 319 10.17 2.69 23.40
N GLY A 320 8.85 2.56 23.21
CA GLY A 320 7.96 1.98 24.20
C GLY A 320 8.22 0.48 24.38
N GLY A 321 8.12 -0.04 25.60
CA GLY A 321 8.46 -1.41 25.98
C GLY A 321 7.42 -2.48 25.60
N VAL A 322 7.49 -3.63 26.26
CA VAL A 322 6.69 -4.81 25.94
C VAL A 322 5.71 -5.13 27.07
N ILE A 323 4.44 -5.28 26.75
CA ILE A 323 3.42 -5.76 27.69
C ILE A 323 2.81 -7.05 27.15
N GLN A 324 2.92 -8.12 27.93
CA GLN A 324 2.47 -9.46 27.58
C GLN A 324 1.45 -9.94 28.60
N VAL A 325 0.27 -10.31 28.14
CA VAL A 325 -0.82 -10.83 28.97
C VAL A 325 -1.30 -12.14 28.36
N PHE A 326 -0.90 -13.23 29.00
CA PHE A 326 -1.16 -14.59 28.58
C PHE A 326 -2.27 -15.19 29.44
N SER A 327 -3.34 -15.59 28.77
CA SER A 327 -4.48 -16.27 29.38
C SER A 327 -4.81 -17.52 28.58
N THR A 328 -5.46 -18.48 29.22
CA THR A 328 -6.02 -19.64 28.53
C THR A 328 -7.40 -19.32 27.93
N PHE A 329 -8.13 -18.37 28.52
CA PHE A 329 -9.45 -17.92 28.06
C PHE A 329 -9.39 -16.49 27.48
N ASP A 330 -10.17 -16.25 26.41
CA ASP A 330 -10.22 -14.96 25.68
C ASP A 330 -11.19 -13.94 26.34
N ASN A 331 -10.98 -13.65 27.63
CA ASN A 331 -11.84 -12.75 28.42
C ASN A 331 -11.12 -11.50 28.95
N ASN A 332 -9.92 -11.21 28.45
CA ASN A 332 -9.11 -10.13 29.00
C ASN A 332 -9.41 -8.82 28.25
N THR A 333 -9.90 -7.81 28.96
CA THR A 333 -9.95 -6.42 28.46
C THR A 333 -9.16 -5.52 29.42
N ILE A 334 -7.96 -5.12 28.99
CA ILE A 334 -7.16 -4.13 29.71
C ILE A 334 -7.79 -2.76 29.47
N LYS A 335 -8.13 -2.05 30.54
CA LYS A 335 -8.75 -0.72 30.44
C LYS A 335 -7.73 0.40 30.27
N GLN A 336 -6.56 0.29 30.90
CA GLN A 336 -5.51 1.31 30.85
C GLN A 336 -4.16 0.68 30.57
N LEU A 337 -3.59 1.02 29.41
CA LEU A 337 -2.35 0.46 28.91
C LEU A 337 -1.50 1.55 28.28
N HIS A 338 -0.25 1.67 28.71
CA HIS A 338 0.66 2.69 28.24
C HIS A 338 1.96 2.09 27.71
N VAL A 339 2.10 2.05 26.38
CA VAL A 339 3.31 1.59 25.69
C VAL A 339 3.84 2.62 24.68
N HIS A 340 3.49 3.90 24.80
CA HIS A 340 3.96 4.91 23.84
C HIS A 340 5.48 5.12 23.98
N GLY A 341 6.13 5.40 22.85
CA GLY A 341 7.52 5.85 22.87
C GLY A 341 7.66 7.22 23.54
N GLY A 342 8.87 7.49 24.00
CA GLY A 342 9.23 8.77 24.56
C GLY A 342 9.35 9.85 23.50
N LYS A 343 9.36 11.10 23.95
CA LYS A 343 9.45 12.27 23.08
C LYS A 343 10.91 12.67 22.83
N GLY A 344 11.19 13.12 21.60
CA GLY A 344 12.51 13.61 21.18
C GLY A 344 12.43 14.49 19.93
N ILE A 345 13.59 14.74 19.30
CA ILE A 345 13.64 15.31 17.94
C ILE A 345 12.84 14.37 17.03
N ASP A 346 13.22 13.09 17.03
CA ASP A 346 12.37 11.99 16.61
C ASP A 346 11.78 11.29 17.85
N ASN A 347 10.47 11.05 17.82
CA ASN A 347 9.81 10.29 18.89
C ASN A 347 10.14 8.81 18.76
N GLY A 348 10.24 8.11 19.89
CA GLY A 348 10.29 6.66 19.89
C GLY A 348 8.98 6.07 19.38
N GLU A 349 9.06 4.90 18.74
CA GLU A 349 7.88 4.16 18.34
C GLU A 349 7.14 3.58 19.55
N ALA A 350 5.85 3.34 19.38
CA ALA A 350 5.07 2.63 20.39
C ALA A 350 5.58 1.20 20.53
N GLY A 351 5.58 0.73 21.76
CA GLY A 351 5.90 -0.63 22.15
C GLY A 351 4.84 -1.64 21.78
N VAL A 352 5.14 -2.90 22.10
CA VAL A 352 4.32 -4.02 21.66
C VAL A 352 3.47 -4.55 22.80
N VAL A 353 2.21 -4.80 22.47
CA VAL A 353 1.23 -5.39 23.37
C VAL A 353 0.86 -6.76 22.83
N PHE A 354 1.28 -7.80 23.53
CA PHE A 354 0.80 -9.15 23.30
C PHE A 354 -0.25 -9.48 24.34
N GLN A 355 -1.49 -9.17 24.02
CA GLN A 355 -2.61 -9.67 24.77
C GLN A 355 -3.22 -10.83 23.98
N GLY A 356 -3.31 -12.02 24.58
CA GLY A 356 -3.76 -13.16 23.81
C GLY A 356 -3.99 -14.45 24.58
N VAL A 357 -4.62 -15.37 23.87
CA VAL A 357 -4.73 -16.78 24.25
C VAL A 357 -3.40 -17.46 23.96
N PHE A 358 -2.85 -18.16 24.96
CA PHE A 358 -1.50 -18.71 24.90
C PHE A 358 -1.48 -20.21 25.21
N PHE A 359 -1.02 -21.02 24.25
CA PHE A 359 -0.84 -22.46 24.40
C PHE A 359 0.63 -22.82 24.21
N ASN A 360 1.41 -22.87 25.30
CA ASN A 360 2.87 -23.06 25.19
C ASN A 360 3.29 -24.52 25.10
N ASP A 361 2.79 -25.36 26.01
CA ASP A 361 3.26 -26.72 26.26
C ASP A 361 2.08 -27.63 26.67
N GLY A 362 1.86 -28.74 25.97
CA GLY A 362 0.70 -29.61 26.20
C GLY A 362 -0.02 -30.02 24.92
N ILE A 363 -1.20 -30.63 25.06
CA ILE A 363 -1.98 -31.15 23.92
C ILE A 363 -3.19 -30.24 23.63
N LEU A 364 -3.21 -29.65 22.43
CA LEU A 364 -4.33 -28.86 21.90
C LEU A 364 -5.12 -29.70 20.91
N ASN A 365 -6.31 -30.12 21.31
CA ASN A 365 -7.25 -30.84 20.48
C ASN A 365 -8.21 -29.86 19.79
N ILE A 366 -8.22 -29.84 18.46
CA ILE A 366 -9.16 -29.08 17.65
C ILE A 366 -10.08 -30.07 16.94
N ASN A 367 -11.34 -30.14 17.37
CA ASN A 367 -12.35 -30.95 16.72
C ASN A 367 -13.21 -30.06 15.81
N THR A 368 -13.03 -30.22 14.51
CA THR A 368 -13.76 -29.43 13.51
C THR A 368 -15.23 -29.88 13.35
N SER A 369 -15.59 -31.09 13.79
CA SER A 369 -16.96 -31.63 13.64
C SER A 369 -17.95 -30.97 14.61
N ASP A 370 -17.60 -30.88 15.88
CA ASP A 370 -18.37 -30.17 16.92
C ASP A 370 -17.89 -28.72 17.14
N CYS A 371 -16.88 -28.31 16.37
CA CYS A 371 -16.21 -27.03 16.44
C CYS A 371 -15.73 -26.64 17.84
N SER A 372 -15.08 -27.59 18.53
CA SER A 372 -14.52 -27.38 19.87
C SER A 372 -13.00 -27.36 19.87
N MET A 373 -12.42 -26.50 20.71
CA MET A 373 -10.98 -26.45 20.99
C MET A 373 -10.77 -26.80 22.46
N LYS A 374 -10.00 -27.86 22.72
CA LYS A 374 -9.71 -28.36 24.07
C LYS A 374 -8.21 -28.36 24.33
N TRP A 375 -7.79 -27.75 25.43
CA TRP A 375 -6.41 -27.77 25.90
C TRP A 375 -6.32 -28.65 27.14
N LEU A 376 -5.43 -29.66 27.14
CA LEU A 376 -5.32 -30.62 28.24
C LEU A 376 -6.69 -31.23 28.63
N SER A 377 -7.51 -31.54 27.62
CA SER A 377 -8.88 -32.06 27.74
C SER A 377 -9.94 -31.08 28.29
N ILE A 378 -9.58 -29.85 28.61
CA ILE A 378 -10.50 -28.79 29.04
C ILE A 378 -10.97 -28.01 27.83
N LEU A 379 -12.28 -27.80 27.69
CA LEU A 379 -12.85 -26.93 26.65
C LEU A 379 -12.41 -25.48 26.91
N VAL A 380 -11.60 -24.94 26.01
CA VAL A 380 -11.05 -23.57 26.12
C VAL A 380 -11.71 -22.60 25.14
N HIS A 381 -12.22 -23.10 24.01
CA HIS A 381 -12.96 -22.28 23.05
C HIS A 381 -14.02 -23.11 22.32
N GLN A 382 -15.19 -22.52 22.13
CA GLN A 382 -16.27 -23.08 21.33
C GLN A 382 -16.45 -22.22 20.07
N GLY A 383 -16.16 -22.80 18.92
CA GLY A 383 -16.28 -22.13 17.63
C GLY A 383 -17.70 -22.16 17.05
N VAL A 384 -17.82 -21.58 15.86
CA VAL A 384 -19.08 -21.48 15.12
C VAL A 384 -18.97 -22.29 13.82
N LEU A 385 -20.01 -23.06 13.50
CA LEU A 385 -20.13 -23.77 12.24
C LEU A 385 -20.79 -22.86 11.20
N ASP A 386 -20.06 -22.58 10.11
CA ASP A 386 -20.51 -21.74 9.00
C ASP A 386 -20.82 -22.61 7.77
N HIS A 387 -22.06 -22.55 7.29
CA HIS A 387 -22.53 -23.34 6.15
C HIS A 387 -22.31 -22.59 4.84
N ARG A 388 -21.45 -23.10 3.98
CA ARG A 388 -21.08 -22.49 2.71
C ARG A 388 -21.48 -23.35 1.53
N THR A 389 -21.66 -22.69 0.40
CA THR A 389 -21.93 -23.34 -0.88
C THR A 389 -20.91 -22.87 -1.90
N TYR A 390 -20.25 -23.82 -2.55
CA TYR A 390 -19.37 -23.60 -3.68
C TYR A 390 -20.05 -24.05 -4.98
N ARG A 391 -19.83 -23.31 -6.07
CA ARG A 391 -20.25 -23.69 -7.42
C ARG A 391 -19.02 -23.64 -8.32
N THR A 392 -18.82 -24.69 -9.13
CA THR A 392 -17.69 -24.71 -10.07
C THR A 392 -17.80 -23.58 -11.10
N PRO A 393 -16.70 -23.09 -11.70
CA PRO A 393 -16.72 -21.95 -12.62
C PRO A 393 -17.65 -22.13 -13.83
N ASN A 394 -17.87 -23.36 -14.26
CA ASN A 394 -18.79 -23.73 -15.34
C ASN A 394 -20.20 -24.11 -14.85
N ASN A 395 -20.47 -23.93 -13.55
CA ASN A 395 -21.72 -24.22 -12.85
C ASN A 395 -22.20 -25.69 -12.99
N GLN A 396 -21.31 -26.62 -13.34
CA GLN A 396 -21.63 -28.05 -13.50
C GLN A 396 -21.76 -28.81 -12.18
N MET A 397 -21.15 -28.31 -11.10
CA MET A 397 -21.23 -28.93 -9.77
C MET A 397 -21.48 -27.87 -8.69
N LYS A 398 -22.37 -28.21 -7.75
CA LYS A 398 -22.65 -27.44 -6.53
C LYS A 398 -22.25 -28.29 -5.33
N VAL A 399 -21.45 -27.74 -4.43
CA VAL A 399 -20.99 -28.42 -3.21
C VAL A 399 -21.32 -27.60 -1.98
N THR A 400 -22.07 -28.19 -1.05
CA THR A 400 -22.28 -27.62 0.27
C THR A 400 -21.23 -28.16 1.24
N TYR A 401 -20.60 -27.26 2.01
CA TYR A 401 -19.58 -27.58 2.99
C TYR A 401 -19.70 -26.71 4.24
N ILE A 402 -19.04 -27.13 5.30
CA ILE A 402 -19.10 -26.47 6.60
C ILE A 402 -17.67 -26.05 6.97
N VAL A 403 -17.54 -24.84 7.52
CA VAL A 403 -16.31 -24.30 8.07
C VAL A 403 -16.48 -24.16 9.58
N CYS A 404 -15.64 -24.83 10.35
CA CYS A 404 -15.51 -24.57 11.78
C CYS A 404 -14.63 -23.33 11.98
N SER A 405 -15.19 -22.28 12.57
CA SER A 405 -14.55 -20.99 12.75
C SER A 405 -14.31 -20.68 14.23
N PHE A 406 -13.05 -20.48 14.61
CA PHE A 406 -12.66 -19.90 15.89
C PHE A 406 -12.26 -18.44 15.68
N THR A 407 -12.96 -17.53 16.34
CA THR A 407 -12.63 -16.10 16.32
C THR A 407 -12.20 -15.67 17.72
N PHE A 408 -11.01 -15.08 17.80
CA PHE A 408 -10.43 -14.51 19.00
C PHE A 408 -10.52 -12.99 18.92
N LYS A 409 -10.93 -12.34 20.01
CA LYS A 409 -10.88 -10.87 20.13
C LYS A 409 -9.45 -10.39 20.25
N SER A 410 -8.61 -11.18 20.93
CA SER A 410 -7.20 -10.92 21.19
C SER A 410 -6.27 -11.75 20.30
N SER A 411 -4.96 -11.70 20.53
CA SER A 411 -3.97 -12.49 19.78
C SER A 411 -4.07 -13.98 20.13
N LEU A 412 -3.62 -14.86 19.25
CA LEU A 412 -3.47 -16.29 19.51
C LEU A 412 -2.00 -16.67 19.34
N HIS A 413 -1.41 -17.31 20.34
CA HIS A 413 -0.08 -17.89 20.25
C HIS A 413 -0.10 -19.37 20.61
N ILE A 414 0.46 -20.19 19.74
CA ILE A 414 0.67 -21.63 19.94
C ILE A 414 2.16 -21.90 19.85
N GLY A 415 2.76 -22.18 21.00
CA GLY A 415 4.20 -22.35 21.20
C GLY A 415 4.75 -23.64 20.59
N SER A 416 6.07 -23.73 20.46
CA SER A 416 6.75 -24.89 19.87
C SER A 416 6.70 -26.15 20.74
N GLY A 417 6.45 -26.02 22.05
CA GLY A 417 6.24 -27.14 22.95
C GLY A 417 4.79 -27.69 22.94
N ALA A 418 3.86 -27.02 22.25
CA ALA A 418 2.49 -27.47 22.11
C ALA A 418 2.38 -28.53 21.00
N ARG A 419 1.70 -29.64 21.32
CA ARG A 419 1.30 -30.65 20.34
C ARG A 419 -0.14 -30.39 19.91
N VAL A 420 -0.32 -30.04 18.65
CA VAL A 420 -1.66 -29.77 18.09
C VAL A 420 -2.19 -31.03 17.40
N LEU A 421 -3.38 -31.46 17.80
CA LEU A 421 -4.12 -32.59 17.22
C LEU A 421 -5.40 -32.07 16.61
N ILE A 422 -5.49 -32.11 15.27
CA ILE A 422 -6.64 -31.62 14.51
C ILE A 422 -7.38 -32.82 13.95
N PHE A 423 -8.69 -32.89 14.19
CA PHE A 423 -9.54 -33.97 13.68
C PHE A 423 -10.97 -33.48 13.41
N GLY A 424 -11.79 -34.33 12.81
CA GLY A 424 -13.17 -34.02 12.43
C GLY A 424 -13.37 -33.87 10.92
N THR A 425 -14.53 -33.37 10.51
CA THR A 425 -14.99 -33.42 9.10
C THR A 425 -14.96 -32.08 8.36
N ASN A 426 -14.86 -30.96 9.07
CA ASN A 426 -15.12 -29.62 8.53
C ASN A 426 -13.82 -28.85 8.29
N ALA A 427 -13.82 -27.87 7.38
CA ALA A 427 -12.66 -27.01 7.17
C ALA A 427 -12.40 -26.14 8.40
N LEU A 428 -11.16 -25.72 8.63
CA LEU A 428 -10.76 -24.97 9.81
C LEU A 428 -10.47 -23.50 9.49
N LYS A 429 -11.13 -22.59 10.20
CA LYS A 429 -10.80 -21.17 10.19
C LYS A 429 -10.41 -20.71 11.59
N ILE A 430 -9.29 -20.00 11.69
CA ILE A 430 -8.82 -19.35 12.90
C ILE A 430 -8.64 -17.86 12.60
N ALA A 431 -9.31 -17.00 13.34
CA ALA A 431 -9.29 -15.56 13.14
C ALA A 431 -8.97 -14.80 14.43
N SER A 432 -8.23 -13.70 14.32
CA SER A 432 -8.05 -12.70 15.38
C SER A 432 -8.57 -11.34 14.90
N GLU A 433 -9.42 -10.70 15.70
CA GLU A 433 -10.03 -9.40 15.35
C GLU A 433 -9.06 -8.23 15.53
N ARG A 434 -8.27 -8.24 16.60
CA ARG A 434 -7.40 -7.11 16.99
C ARG A 434 -5.95 -7.51 17.26
N GLY A 435 -5.61 -8.79 17.13
CA GLY A 435 -4.32 -9.34 17.53
C GLY A 435 -3.60 -10.13 16.44
N ASN A 436 -2.47 -10.70 16.83
CA ASN A 436 -1.63 -11.54 15.99
C ASN A 436 -2.11 -13.00 16.03
N ILE A 437 -1.73 -13.79 15.02
CA ILE A 437 -1.81 -15.25 15.07
C ILE A 437 -0.40 -15.80 14.91
N GLU A 438 0.09 -16.51 15.92
CA GLU A 438 1.45 -17.03 15.97
C GLU A 438 1.45 -18.54 16.15
N LEU A 439 1.92 -19.27 15.13
CA LEU A 439 1.98 -20.73 15.13
C LEU A 439 3.43 -21.18 15.08
N MET A 440 3.97 -21.58 16.24
CA MET A 440 5.37 -22.02 16.40
C MET A 440 5.52 -23.54 16.36
N THR A 441 4.41 -24.28 16.16
CA THR A 441 4.36 -25.73 16.05
C THR A 441 3.69 -26.16 14.74
N THR A 442 3.83 -27.44 14.38
CA THR A 442 3.29 -27.96 13.12
C THR A 442 1.79 -28.20 13.22
N PHE A 443 1.04 -27.69 12.25
CA PHE A 443 -0.37 -27.99 12.03
C PHE A 443 -0.47 -29.03 10.91
N ASP A 444 -0.93 -30.24 11.24
CA ASP A 444 -1.13 -31.30 10.26
C ASP A 444 -2.62 -31.58 10.06
N LEU A 445 -3.09 -31.28 8.85
CA LEU A 445 -4.44 -31.54 8.37
C LEU A 445 -4.39 -32.43 7.13
N SER A 446 -3.34 -33.22 6.97
CA SER A 446 -3.16 -34.14 5.84
C SER A 446 -4.14 -35.31 5.93
N GLY A 447 -4.42 -35.93 4.78
CA GLY A 447 -5.24 -37.12 4.71
C GLY A 447 -4.65 -38.26 5.55
N THR A 448 -5.51 -38.97 6.29
CA THR A 448 -5.05 -40.04 7.20
C THR A 448 -5.46 -41.44 6.75
N GLY A 449 -6.34 -41.56 5.75
CA GLY A 449 -6.88 -42.84 5.29
C GLY A 449 -7.85 -43.47 6.28
N LYS A 450 -8.31 -42.73 7.30
CA LYS A 450 -9.20 -43.23 8.35
C LYS A 450 -10.69 -43.13 7.96
N PRO A 451 -11.58 -43.96 8.54
CA PRO A 451 -12.97 -44.06 8.08
C PRO A 451 -13.80 -42.79 8.41
N GLY A 452 -14.25 -42.06 7.38
CA GLY A 452 -15.24 -40.97 7.49
C GLY A 452 -15.72 -40.48 6.11
N PRO A 453 -16.85 -39.78 5.97
CA PRO A 453 -17.33 -39.25 4.68
C PRO A 453 -16.59 -37.97 4.23
N ARG A 454 -15.97 -37.25 5.16
CA ARG A 454 -15.07 -36.10 4.98
C ARG A 454 -14.05 -36.09 6.11
N SER A 455 -12.89 -35.52 5.86
CA SER A 455 -11.87 -35.30 6.88
C SER A 455 -11.33 -33.89 6.71
N LEU A 456 -11.51 -33.05 7.73
CA LEU A 456 -11.00 -31.68 7.77
C LEU A 456 -11.37 -30.81 6.55
N GLY A 457 -12.58 -30.99 6.01
CA GLY A 457 -13.09 -30.29 4.83
C GLY A 457 -12.70 -30.91 3.48
N ALA A 458 -11.97 -32.03 3.48
CA ALA A 458 -11.58 -32.78 2.29
C ALA A 458 -12.57 -33.88 1.90
N PHE A 459 -12.43 -34.36 0.66
CA PHE A 459 -13.24 -35.46 0.10
C PHE A 459 -12.57 -36.82 0.32
N VAL A 460 -13.40 -37.85 0.53
CA VAL A 460 -12.94 -39.23 0.83
C VAL A 460 -13.59 -40.21 -0.14
N MET A 461 -12.84 -41.24 -0.55
CA MET A 461 -13.31 -42.38 -1.34
C MET A 461 -12.98 -43.69 -0.64
N LYS A 462 -13.92 -44.63 -0.66
CA LYS A 462 -13.81 -45.95 0.00
C LYS A 462 -13.90 -47.15 -0.96
N SER A 463 -14.37 -46.92 -2.17
CA SER A 463 -14.48 -47.93 -3.22
C SER A 463 -14.31 -47.30 -4.59
N LEU A 464 -13.61 -48.00 -5.48
CA LEU A 464 -13.48 -47.60 -6.88
C LEU A 464 -14.78 -47.89 -7.63
N ASN A 465 -15.39 -46.83 -8.14
CA ASN A 465 -16.57 -46.88 -9.02
C ASN A 465 -16.33 -46.12 -10.34
N GLY A 466 -15.08 -45.75 -10.63
CA GLY A 466 -14.70 -44.97 -11.82
C GLY A 466 -15.13 -43.50 -11.79
N MET A 467 -15.68 -42.99 -10.68
CA MET A 467 -16.05 -41.57 -10.54
C MET A 467 -15.11 -40.84 -9.59
N ASN A 468 -14.70 -39.63 -9.95
CA ASN A 468 -13.95 -38.74 -9.04
C ASN A 468 -14.88 -38.18 -7.95
N VAL A 469 -14.34 -37.89 -6.77
CA VAL A 469 -15.10 -37.34 -5.64
C VAL A 469 -14.63 -35.94 -5.31
N GLY A 470 -15.58 -35.00 -5.25
CA GLY A 470 -15.34 -33.59 -5.03
C GLY A 470 -15.21 -32.77 -6.34
N PRO A 471 -14.89 -31.48 -6.23
CA PRO A 471 -14.80 -30.57 -7.37
C PRO A 471 -13.81 -31.02 -8.46
N GLY A 472 -12.79 -31.82 -8.10
CA GLY A 472 -11.86 -32.45 -9.04
C GLY A 472 -12.53 -33.25 -10.16
N ASN A 473 -13.78 -33.68 -9.98
CA ASN A 473 -14.57 -34.34 -11.03
C ASN A 473 -14.79 -33.46 -12.26
N VAL A 474 -14.91 -32.16 -12.07
CA VAL A 474 -15.15 -31.20 -13.17
C VAL A 474 -13.83 -30.77 -13.83
N THR A 475 -12.71 -30.78 -13.10
CA THR A 475 -11.43 -30.26 -13.59
C THR A 475 -10.43 -31.32 -13.99
N ARG A 476 -10.85 -32.59 -14.11
CA ARG A 476 -9.97 -33.76 -14.31
C ARG A 476 -8.82 -33.72 -13.30
N CYS A 477 -9.16 -33.47 -12.04
CA CYS A 477 -8.22 -33.46 -10.93
C CYS A 477 -7.09 -32.43 -11.03
N ASN A 478 -7.36 -31.31 -11.69
CA ASN A 478 -6.50 -30.13 -11.67
C ASN A 478 -6.99 -29.11 -10.63
N ALA A 479 -6.23 -28.92 -9.54
CA ALA A 479 -6.52 -27.94 -8.49
C ALA A 479 -6.49 -26.49 -9.00
N ILE A 480 -5.67 -26.17 -10.00
CA ILE A 480 -5.48 -24.82 -10.55
C ILE A 480 -6.80 -24.28 -11.14
N ASN A 481 -7.57 -25.13 -11.83
CA ASN A 481 -8.83 -24.75 -12.48
C ASN A 481 -10.02 -24.69 -11.52
N LEU A 482 -9.81 -25.03 -10.25
CA LEU A 482 -10.86 -25.00 -9.24
C LEU A 482 -10.85 -23.69 -8.45
N PHE A 483 -9.72 -23.30 -7.87
CA PHE A 483 -9.71 -22.27 -6.82
C PHE A 483 -8.59 -21.22 -6.92
N ALA A 484 -7.80 -21.21 -8.00
CA ALA A 484 -6.61 -20.34 -8.10
C ALA A 484 -6.90 -18.84 -7.87
N ASN A 485 -8.12 -18.38 -8.20
CA ASN A 485 -8.58 -16.99 -8.07
C ASN A 485 -9.71 -16.80 -7.06
N ASP A 486 -10.13 -17.85 -6.35
CA ASP A 486 -11.21 -17.80 -5.35
C ASP A 486 -10.58 -17.70 -3.95
N PHE A 487 -10.70 -16.52 -3.34
CA PHE A 487 -10.22 -16.23 -1.98
C PHE A 487 -11.32 -16.37 -0.91
N GLU A 488 -12.51 -16.84 -1.29
CA GLU A 488 -13.66 -17.00 -0.39
C GLU A 488 -13.88 -18.47 -0.04
N THR A 489 -13.71 -19.38 -1.00
CA THR A 489 -13.95 -20.81 -0.80
C THR A 489 -12.87 -21.45 0.07
N LEU A 490 -13.26 -22.11 1.17
CA LEU A 490 -12.36 -22.84 2.06
C LEU A 490 -12.68 -24.34 2.02
N LEU A 491 -12.22 -25.01 0.97
CA LEU A 491 -12.56 -26.40 0.67
C LEU A 491 -11.29 -27.24 0.46
N GLY A 492 -11.28 -28.46 0.98
CA GLY A 492 -10.13 -29.37 0.91
C GLY A 492 -9.98 -30.07 -0.45
N GLY A 493 -8.97 -30.93 -0.53
CA GLY A 493 -8.59 -31.68 -1.71
C GLY A 493 -9.64 -32.71 -2.15
N SER A 494 -9.68 -32.97 -3.47
CA SER A 494 -10.54 -33.96 -4.12
C SER A 494 -9.84 -35.33 -4.23
N VAL A 495 -10.62 -36.36 -4.56
CA VAL A 495 -10.10 -37.71 -4.85
C VAL A 495 -10.40 -38.08 -6.29
N CYS A 496 -9.43 -38.73 -6.93
CA CYS A 496 -9.31 -38.92 -8.37
C CYS A 496 -9.15 -40.40 -8.69
N THR A 497 -9.79 -40.90 -9.73
CA THR A 497 -9.75 -42.34 -10.07
C THR A 497 -9.27 -42.59 -11.49
N GLY A 498 -8.59 -43.73 -11.66
CA GLY A 498 -8.27 -44.30 -12.97
C GLY A 498 -9.44 -45.09 -13.58
N ASN A 499 -9.24 -45.59 -14.80
CA ASN A 499 -10.20 -46.48 -15.47
C ASN A 499 -10.08 -47.91 -14.91
N VAL A 500 -10.97 -48.29 -13.99
CA VAL A 500 -10.93 -49.62 -13.36
C VAL A 500 -12.35 -50.19 -13.19
N ALA A 501 -12.45 -51.52 -13.20
CA ALA A 501 -13.65 -52.28 -12.88
C ALA A 501 -14.17 -51.97 -11.46
N ALA A 502 -15.48 -51.91 -11.32
CA ALA A 502 -16.16 -51.60 -10.06
C ALA A 502 -15.86 -52.64 -8.96
N ASN A 503 -15.71 -52.16 -7.72
CA ASN A 503 -15.70 -52.91 -6.43
C ASN A 503 -14.36 -53.19 -5.73
N THR A 504 -13.25 -52.55 -6.11
CA THR A 504 -12.02 -52.58 -5.29
C THR A 504 -12.14 -51.64 -4.09
N GLN A 505 -11.86 -52.13 -2.88
CA GLN A 505 -11.76 -51.28 -1.68
C GLN A 505 -10.48 -50.43 -1.73
N VAL A 506 -10.63 -49.14 -1.47
CA VAL A 506 -9.52 -48.16 -1.50
C VAL A 506 -9.74 -47.14 -0.41
N ASN A 507 -8.70 -46.67 0.26
CA ASN A 507 -8.77 -45.52 1.17
C ASN A 507 -7.98 -44.35 0.57
N ALA A 508 -8.71 -43.41 -0.03
CA ALA A 508 -8.15 -42.18 -0.56
C ALA A 508 -8.87 -40.95 0.02
N GLU A 509 -8.11 -39.95 0.41
CA GLU A 509 -8.55 -38.76 1.15
C GLU A 509 -7.74 -37.55 0.70
N GLY A 510 -8.41 -36.51 0.20
CA GLY A 510 -7.75 -35.25 -0.14
C GLY A 510 -7.18 -34.55 1.10
N GLY A 511 -6.26 -33.61 0.91
CA GLY A 511 -5.75 -32.80 2.01
C GLY A 511 -6.80 -31.84 2.60
N GLY A 512 -6.74 -31.54 3.89
CA GLY A 512 -7.67 -30.63 4.56
C GLY A 512 -7.60 -29.17 4.11
N ALA A 513 -8.44 -28.30 4.70
CA ALA A 513 -8.43 -26.86 4.42
C ALA A 513 -8.30 -26.03 5.69
N ILE A 514 -7.38 -25.07 5.69
CA ILE A 514 -7.14 -24.14 6.80
C ILE A 514 -7.03 -22.68 6.33
N GLU A 515 -7.71 -21.78 7.04
CA GLU A 515 -7.65 -20.32 6.86
C GLU A 515 -7.23 -19.64 8.18
N LEU A 516 -6.16 -18.83 8.12
CA LEU A 516 -5.72 -17.96 9.20
C LEU A 516 -6.00 -16.50 8.85
N VAL A 517 -6.68 -15.76 9.71
CA VAL A 517 -7.08 -14.36 9.46
C VAL A 517 -6.67 -13.44 10.60
N ALA A 518 -5.76 -12.50 10.34
CA ALA A 518 -5.37 -11.44 11.28
C ALA A 518 -5.33 -10.08 10.55
N LYS A 519 -6.48 -9.57 10.12
CA LYS A 519 -6.56 -8.34 9.28
C LYS A 519 -6.01 -7.08 9.96
N ALA A 520 -6.01 -7.03 11.29
CA ALA A 520 -5.45 -5.92 12.06
C ALA A 520 -4.02 -6.20 12.58
N GLY A 521 -3.53 -7.43 12.45
CA GLY A 521 -2.31 -7.90 13.08
C GLY A 521 -1.39 -8.70 12.16
N THR A 522 -0.41 -9.36 12.75
CA THR A 522 0.59 -10.16 12.04
C THR A 522 0.24 -11.64 12.12
N ILE A 523 0.39 -12.36 11.02
CA ILE A 523 0.45 -13.83 11.03
C ILE A 523 1.92 -14.24 11.06
N VAL A 524 2.33 -14.97 12.09
CA VAL A 524 3.69 -15.52 12.24
C VAL A 524 3.64 -17.03 12.13
N ILE A 525 4.34 -17.59 11.15
CA ILE A 525 4.52 -19.04 11.00
C ILE A 525 5.97 -19.40 11.35
N GLY A 526 6.14 -20.11 12.46
CA GLY A 526 7.44 -20.59 12.94
C GLY A 526 7.75 -22.03 12.55
N SER A 527 6.77 -22.81 12.10
CA SER A 527 6.95 -24.24 11.79
C SER A 527 6.19 -24.64 10.51
N GLY A 528 5.61 -25.83 10.45
CA GLY A 528 4.93 -26.34 9.27
C GLY A 528 3.40 -26.19 9.30
N ILE A 529 2.78 -25.96 8.15
CA ILE A 529 1.37 -26.33 7.91
C ILE A 529 1.33 -27.38 6.80
N LYS A 530 0.71 -28.53 7.08
CA LYS A 530 0.59 -29.66 6.13
C LYS A 530 -0.87 -29.95 5.84
N VAL A 531 -1.19 -30.02 4.55
CA VAL A 531 -2.50 -30.39 4.00
C VAL A 531 -2.30 -31.38 2.84
N ASP A 532 -1.49 -32.41 3.04
CA ASP A 532 -1.17 -33.38 1.98
C ASP A 532 -2.36 -34.32 1.72
N GLY A 533 -2.54 -34.75 0.47
CA GLY A 533 -3.47 -35.82 0.13
C GLY A 533 -2.90 -37.20 0.47
N TYR A 534 -3.77 -38.17 0.71
CA TYR A 534 -3.43 -39.56 1.02
C TYR A 534 -4.18 -40.55 0.14
N SER A 535 -3.49 -41.59 -0.33
CA SER A 535 -4.11 -42.76 -0.95
C SER A 535 -3.27 -44.01 -0.65
N ASP A 536 -3.94 -45.12 -0.36
CA ASP A 536 -3.31 -46.44 -0.21
C ASP A 536 -3.25 -47.24 -1.52
N HIS A 537 -3.87 -46.74 -2.60
CA HIS A 537 -4.06 -47.47 -3.86
C HIS A 537 -3.58 -46.68 -5.08
N ASN A 538 -2.96 -47.37 -6.04
CA ASN A 538 -2.36 -46.73 -7.22
C ASN A 538 -3.41 -46.15 -8.19
N GLU A 539 -4.58 -46.77 -8.26
CA GLU A 539 -5.66 -46.31 -9.14
C GLU A 539 -6.55 -45.21 -8.54
N ALA A 540 -6.18 -44.71 -7.35
CA ALA A 540 -6.82 -43.56 -6.72
C ALA A 540 -5.77 -42.51 -6.33
N GLY A 541 -5.84 -41.33 -6.92
CA GLY A 541 -5.03 -40.17 -6.52
C GLY A 541 -5.80 -39.27 -5.56
N ALA A 542 -5.12 -38.68 -4.58
CA ALA A 542 -5.69 -37.65 -3.72
C ALA A 542 -4.96 -36.32 -3.91
N THR A 543 -5.70 -35.23 -4.10
CA THR A 543 -5.10 -33.91 -4.28
C THR A 543 -4.68 -33.31 -2.93
N GLY A 544 -3.66 -32.46 -2.95
CA GLY A 544 -3.36 -31.61 -1.79
C GLY A 544 -4.54 -30.69 -1.44
N GLY A 545 -4.55 -30.21 -0.20
CA GLY A 545 -5.58 -29.32 0.35
C GLY A 545 -5.30 -27.84 0.14
N LEU A 546 -5.90 -26.99 0.99
CA LEU A 546 -5.81 -25.53 0.91
C LEU A 546 -5.23 -24.92 2.18
N ILE A 547 -4.18 -24.10 2.04
CA ILE A 547 -3.65 -23.24 3.10
C ILE A 547 -3.90 -21.79 2.71
N ARG A 548 -4.58 -21.02 3.56
CA ARG A 548 -4.80 -19.59 3.34
C ARG A 548 -4.36 -18.74 4.52
N LEU A 549 -3.54 -17.72 4.26
CA LEU A 549 -3.10 -16.72 5.22
C LEU A 549 -3.61 -15.34 4.78
N ILE A 550 -4.29 -14.61 5.67
CA ILE A 550 -4.77 -13.25 5.42
C ILE A 550 -4.38 -12.36 6.60
N GLY A 551 -3.27 -11.62 6.47
CA GLY A 551 -2.76 -10.75 7.54
C GLY A 551 -2.56 -9.30 7.09
N LYS A 552 -2.50 -8.36 8.03
CA LYS A 552 -1.94 -7.03 7.76
C LYS A 552 -0.45 -7.16 7.42
N LYS A 553 0.24 -8.02 8.17
CA LYS A 553 1.61 -8.49 7.93
C LYS A 553 1.63 -10.01 7.96
N VAL A 554 2.50 -10.61 7.16
CA VAL A 554 2.84 -12.03 7.26
C VAL A 554 4.35 -12.17 7.45
N HIS A 555 4.75 -12.88 8.50
CA HIS A 555 6.15 -13.17 8.81
C HIS A 555 6.34 -14.69 8.86
N LEU A 556 7.17 -15.21 7.98
CA LEU A 556 7.52 -16.61 7.89
C LEU A 556 8.94 -16.76 8.44
N LYS A 557 9.14 -17.47 9.55
CA LYS A 557 10.49 -17.68 10.09
C LYS A 557 11.26 -18.70 9.22
N ASP A 558 12.56 -18.83 9.41
CA ASP A 558 13.45 -19.72 8.62
C ASP A 558 12.99 -21.19 8.58
N SER A 559 12.31 -21.66 9.64
CA SER A 559 11.75 -23.01 9.74
C SER A 559 10.32 -23.14 9.19
N ALA A 560 9.75 -22.06 8.65
CA ALA A 560 8.43 -22.05 8.05
C ALA A 560 8.37 -22.99 6.84
N SER A 561 7.37 -23.87 6.82
CA SER A 561 7.12 -24.75 5.67
C SER A 561 5.64 -24.95 5.40
N PHE A 562 5.29 -25.00 4.12
CA PHE A 562 3.91 -25.24 3.68
C PHE A 562 3.90 -26.47 2.78
N SER A 563 3.15 -27.50 3.17
CA SER A 563 3.02 -28.73 2.39
C SER A 563 1.58 -28.93 1.95
N ALA A 564 1.39 -29.10 0.66
CA ALA A 564 0.10 -29.40 0.04
C ALA A 564 0.33 -30.36 -1.14
N ARG A 565 0.89 -31.53 -0.86
CA ARG A 565 1.27 -32.52 -1.86
C ARG A 565 0.10 -33.40 -2.24
N SER A 566 0.12 -33.95 -3.45
CA SER A 566 -0.72 -35.10 -3.79
C SER A 566 -0.25 -36.36 -3.04
N SER A 567 -1.09 -37.40 -3.01
CA SER A 567 -0.67 -38.72 -2.51
C SER A 567 0.62 -39.20 -3.20
N PRO A 568 1.58 -39.77 -2.45
CA PRO A 568 2.84 -40.32 -2.97
C PRO A 568 2.68 -41.67 -3.69
N LYS A 569 1.62 -42.44 -3.40
CA LYS A 569 1.30 -43.68 -4.13
C LYS A 569 0.50 -43.31 -5.37
N ASP A 570 1.19 -43.37 -6.49
CA ASP A 570 0.75 -43.02 -7.85
C ASP A 570 0.39 -41.53 -8.04
N SER A 571 1.44 -40.72 -8.08
CA SER A 571 1.35 -39.28 -8.33
C SER A 571 0.63 -38.93 -9.65
N ASN A 572 0.43 -39.90 -10.57
CA ASN A 572 -0.08 -39.74 -11.94
C ASN A 572 -1.54 -39.29 -12.06
N LEU A 573 -2.35 -39.39 -11.00
CA LEU A 573 -3.80 -39.13 -11.05
C LEU A 573 -4.26 -37.83 -10.34
N ALA A 574 -3.40 -37.21 -9.51
CA ALA A 574 -3.79 -36.08 -8.66
C ALA A 574 -2.83 -34.90 -8.73
N SER A 575 -3.36 -33.70 -8.50
CA SER A 575 -2.59 -32.46 -8.40
C SER A 575 -2.12 -32.17 -6.98
N GLY A 576 -1.07 -31.35 -6.86
CA GLY A 576 -0.78 -30.64 -5.62
C GLY A 576 -1.95 -29.73 -5.20
N GLY A 577 -1.93 -29.28 -3.96
CA GLY A 577 -2.93 -28.37 -3.38
C GLY A 577 -2.63 -26.90 -3.67
N ILE A 578 -3.17 -26.02 -2.82
CA ILE A 578 -3.11 -24.57 -3.01
C ILE A 578 -2.62 -23.89 -1.73
N VAL A 579 -1.67 -22.97 -1.86
CA VAL A 579 -1.25 -22.06 -0.79
C VAL A 579 -1.55 -20.64 -1.23
N GLN A 580 -2.37 -19.92 -0.46
CA GLN A 580 -2.75 -18.53 -0.72
C GLN A 580 -2.24 -17.65 0.43
N ILE A 581 -1.39 -16.68 0.14
CA ILE A 581 -0.90 -15.72 1.13
C ILE A 581 -1.32 -14.33 0.69
N LYS A 582 -2.11 -13.64 1.51
CA LYS A 582 -2.48 -12.24 1.34
C LYS A 582 -1.90 -11.41 2.48
N SER A 583 -1.13 -10.39 2.11
CA SER A 583 -0.51 -9.44 3.06
C SER A 583 -0.64 -8.01 2.54
N ASP A 584 -1.00 -7.07 3.42
CA ASP A 584 -1.05 -5.64 3.10
C ASP A 584 0.33 -4.98 3.12
N MET A 585 1.32 -5.66 3.70
CA MET A 585 2.73 -5.29 3.70
C MET A 585 3.58 -6.42 3.07
N ASP A 586 4.85 -6.16 2.78
CA ASP A 586 5.72 -7.23 2.30
C ASP A 586 5.83 -8.38 3.31
N ILE A 587 6.00 -9.58 2.74
CA ILE A 587 6.09 -10.82 3.50
C ILE A 587 7.54 -11.05 3.91
N GLU A 588 7.80 -11.09 5.21
CA GLU A 588 9.12 -11.38 5.77
C GLU A 588 9.41 -12.89 5.72
N GLY A 589 10.65 -13.26 5.38
CA GLY A 589 11.14 -14.65 5.29
C GLY A 589 10.54 -15.52 4.16
N LEU A 590 9.88 -14.89 3.18
CA LEU A 590 9.31 -15.61 2.02
C LEU A 590 10.37 -16.39 1.22
N CYS A 591 11.59 -15.86 1.10
CA CYS A 591 12.68 -16.50 0.34
C CYS A 591 13.26 -17.74 1.05
N GLU A 592 13.15 -17.80 2.38
CA GLU A 592 13.67 -18.89 3.21
C GLU A 592 12.62 -19.99 3.42
N THR A 593 11.35 -19.63 3.23
CA THR A 593 10.21 -20.52 3.41
C THR A 593 10.20 -21.65 2.37
N LYS A 594 9.97 -22.88 2.84
CA LYS A 594 9.85 -24.05 1.96
C LYS A 594 8.40 -24.31 1.56
N PHE A 595 8.13 -24.29 0.26
CA PHE A 595 6.82 -24.64 -0.31
C PHE A 595 6.88 -26.01 -0.99
N HIS A 596 6.18 -27.00 -0.44
CA HIS A 596 6.06 -28.36 -0.97
C HIS A 596 4.66 -28.58 -1.55
N VAL A 597 4.46 -28.08 -2.78
CA VAL A 597 3.16 -28.13 -3.47
C VAL A 597 3.29 -28.97 -4.75
N THR A 598 3.46 -30.28 -4.59
CA THR A 598 3.84 -31.21 -5.68
C THR A 598 2.76 -32.23 -6.01
N GLY A 599 2.66 -32.63 -7.28
CA GLY A 599 1.85 -33.72 -7.84
C GLY A 599 2.13 -33.87 -9.34
N VAL A 600 1.54 -34.84 -10.07
CA VAL A 600 1.80 -34.94 -11.53
C VAL A 600 1.20 -33.78 -12.31
N ARG A 601 0.13 -33.19 -11.77
CA ARG A 601 -0.25 -31.82 -12.09
C ARG A 601 0.25 -30.94 -10.95
N ASN A 602 1.04 -29.93 -11.26
CA ASN A 602 1.58 -29.04 -10.23
C ASN A 602 0.43 -28.35 -9.48
N GLY A 603 0.57 -28.21 -8.16
CA GLY A 603 -0.33 -27.34 -7.39
C GLY A 603 0.15 -25.89 -7.46
N LEU A 604 -0.49 -24.99 -6.70
CA LEU A 604 -0.31 -23.54 -6.87
C LEU A 604 0.02 -22.86 -5.54
N VAL A 605 1.12 -22.11 -5.50
CA VAL A 605 1.36 -21.09 -4.48
C VAL A 605 0.99 -19.73 -5.07
N ASN A 606 -0.05 -19.09 -4.56
CA ASN A 606 -0.47 -17.75 -4.92
C ASN A 606 -0.09 -16.77 -3.80
N VAL A 607 0.86 -15.89 -4.08
CA VAL A 607 1.29 -14.83 -3.16
C VAL A 607 0.72 -13.52 -3.65
N MET A 608 -0.02 -12.85 -2.78
CA MET A 608 -0.72 -11.59 -3.03
C MET A 608 -0.23 -10.54 -2.05
N VAL A 609 0.41 -9.50 -2.59
CA VAL A 609 0.90 -8.36 -1.80
C VAL A 609 0.18 -7.09 -2.24
N SER A 610 -0.54 -6.45 -1.32
CA SER A 610 -1.27 -5.19 -1.51
C SER A 610 -0.48 -3.96 -1.04
N ALA A 611 0.85 -4.07 -0.88
CA ALA A 611 1.70 -2.96 -0.47
C ALA A 611 1.79 -1.86 -1.54
N SER A 612 1.73 -0.60 -1.11
CA SER A 612 1.86 0.58 -1.99
C SER A 612 3.25 0.71 -2.61
N GLU A 613 4.28 0.20 -1.93
CA GLU A 613 5.64 0.03 -2.42
C GLU A 613 6.11 -1.38 -2.02
N SER A 614 6.38 -2.26 -2.98
CA SER A 614 6.87 -3.61 -2.67
C SER A 614 8.39 -3.69 -2.74
N TYR A 615 8.98 -4.38 -1.77
CA TYR A 615 10.39 -4.76 -1.67
C TYR A 615 10.66 -6.17 -2.24
N GLN A 616 9.62 -6.88 -2.70
CA GLN A 616 9.79 -8.19 -3.32
C GLN A 616 10.41 -8.04 -4.72
N VAL A 617 11.60 -8.60 -4.89
CA VAL A 617 12.36 -8.56 -6.15
C VAL A 617 11.55 -9.25 -7.26
N GLN A 618 11.20 -8.50 -8.31
CA GLN A 618 10.54 -9.04 -9.50
C GLN A 618 11.60 -9.40 -10.54
N PHE A 619 12.08 -10.64 -10.47
CA PHE A 619 12.94 -11.22 -11.49
C PHE A 619 12.12 -12.08 -12.44
N ILE A 620 11.70 -11.50 -13.56
CA ILE A 620 10.80 -12.14 -14.52
C ILE A 620 11.65 -12.70 -15.64
N GLN A 621 12.27 -13.86 -15.39
CA GLN A 621 13.09 -14.52 -16.40
C GLN A 621 12.27 -15.36 -17.37
N GLU A 622 11.41 -16.24 -16.86
CA GLU A 622 10.60 -17.16 -17.65
C GLU A 622 9.16 -17.10 -17.17
N GLY A 623 8.20 -17.51 -18.00
CA GLY A 623 6.80 -17.64 -17.60
C GLY A 623 5.85 -16.76 -18.39
N ASN A 624 4.62 -16.59 -17.88
CA ASN A 624 3.62 -15.66 -18.40
C ASN A 624 3.41 -14.52 -17.39
N LEU A 625 3.70 -13.28 -17.78
CA LEU A 625 3.35 -12.07 -17.03
C LEU A 625 2.04 -11.51 -17.59
N LEU A 626 1.00 -11.44 -16.77
CA LEU A 626 -0.27 -10.79 -17.08
C LEU A 626 -0.37 -9.47 -16.33
N ILE A 627 -0.55 -8.36 -17.05
CA ILE A 627 -0.89 -7.07 -16.46
C ILE A 627 -2.31 -6.69 -16.91
N ASN A 628 -3.19 -6.45 -15.95
CA ASN A 628 -4.55 -5.95 -16.19
C ASN A 628 -4.68 -4.56 -15.60
N THR A 629 -4.73 -3.52 -16.44
CA THR A 629 -4.78 -2.13 -15.96
C THR A 629 -6.15 -1.70 -15.48
N THR A 630 -7.24 -2.33 -15.92
CA THR A 630 -8.60 -2.04 -15.41
C THR A 630 -8.74 -2.45 -13.95
N LEU A 631 -8.26 -3.65 -13.61
CA LEU A 631 -8.24 -4.13 -12.21
C LEU A 631 -7.02 -3.62 -11.44
N CYS A 632 -6.06 -3.03 -12.16
CA CYS A 632 -4.74 -2.66 -11.70
C CYS A 632 -4.00 -3.79 -10.96
N ILE A 633 -3.89 -4.94 -11.63
CA ILE A 633 -3.25 -6.15 -11.12
C ILE A 633 -2.10 -6.56 -12.02
N TRP A 634 -1.00 -6.97 -11.40
CA TRP A 634 0.19 -7.55 -12.02
C TRP A 634 0.33 -9.00 -11.56
N VAL A 635 0.38 -9.96 -12.48
CA VAL A 635 0.46 -11.40 -12.16
C VAL A 635 1.55 -12.09 -12.97
N HIS A 636 2.62 -12.55 -12.32
CA HIS A 636 3.65 -13.37 -12.97
C HIS A 636 3.46 -14.86 -12.63
N ARG A 637 3.54 -15.74 -13.64
CA ARG A 637 3.40 -17.19 -13.53
C ARG A 637 4.56 -17.89 -14.22
N THR A 638 5.33 -18.74 -13.56
CA THR A 638 6.48 -19.44 -14.18
C THR A 638 6.05 -20.59 -15.13
N VAL A 639 6.87 -20.92 -16.14
CA VAL A 639 6.53 -21.89 -17.22
C VAL A 639 6.66 -23.36 -16.82
N SER A 640 7.40 -23.71 -15.77
CA SER A 640 7.45 -25.09 -15.27
C SER A 640 6.17 -25.42 -14.50
N ASN A 641 5.07 -25.68 -15.20
CA ASN A 641 3.76 -26.05 -14.65
C ASN A 641 3.43 -25.26 -13.34
N TYR A 642 3.13 -23.96 -13.39
CA TYR A 642 2.35 -23.21 -12.38
C TYR A 642 2.56 -23.42 -10.85
N SER A 643 3.78 -23.72 -10.36
CA SER A 643 3.98 -23.92 -8.91
C SER A 643 3.94 -22.63 -8.09
N MET A 644 4.27 -21.48 -8.67
CA MET A 644 4.19 -20.17 -8.00
C MET A 644 3.63 -19.10 -8.93
N ALA A 645 2.67 -18.33 -8.42
CA ALA A 645 2.14 -17.13 -9.05
C ALA A 645 2.30 -15.94 -8.09
N TYR A 646 2.99 -14.90 -8.54
CA TYR A 646 3.14 -13.64 -7.80
C TYR A 646 2.10 -12.67 -8.32
N SER A 647 1.28 -12.13 -7.42
CA SER A 647 0.30 -11.09 -7.73
C SER A 647 0.51 -9.84 -6.90
N GLN A 648 0.47 -8.69 -7.56
CA GLN A 648 0.57 -7.38 -6.92
C GLN A 648 -0.58 -6.49 -7.39
N PHE A 649 -1.13 -5.72 -6.45
CA PHE A 649 -2.07 -4.64 -6.77
C PHE A 649 -1.32 -3.32 -6.93
N GLY A 650 -1.65 -2.61 -8.01
CA GLY A 650 -1.24 -1.23 -8.20
C GLY A 650 -2.29 -0.25 -7.68
N SER A 651 -2.03 1.04 -7.87
CA SER A 651 -2.96 2.12 -7.55
C SER A 651 -3.52 2.74 -8.82
N ILE A 652 -4.83 3.02 -8.83
CA ILE A 652 -5.49 3.73 -9.93
C ILE A 652 -5.53 5.22 -9.60
N TYR A 653 -4.99 6.04 -10.50
CA TYR A 653 -5.04 7.50 -10.43
C TYR A 653 -5.96 8.02 -11.53
N ASN A 654 -6.95 8.83 -11.14
CA ASN A 654 -7.89 9.45 -12.07
C ASN A 654 -7.59 10.94 -12.20
N ASP A 655 -7.25 11.37 -13.41
CA ASP A 655 -7.21 12.79 -13.77
C ASP A 655 -8.59 13.19 -14.30
N THR A 656 -9.39 13.78 -13.42
CA THR A 656 -10.75 14.24 -13.74
C THR A 656 -10.79 15.39 -14.73
N SER A 657 -9.69 16.13 -14.90
CA SER A 657 -9.63 17.26 -15.84
C SER A 657 -9.55 16.80 -17.31
N ASN A 658 -8.99 15.61 -17.53
CA ASN A 658 -8.76 15.05 -18.87
C ASN A 658 -9.47 13.71 -19.12
N ASP A 659 -10.26 13.22 -18.16
CA ASP A 659 -10.96 11.93 -18.18
C ASP A 659 -10.02 10.75 -18.47
N ILE A 660 -8.90 10.72 -17.74
CA ILE A 660 -7.84 9.71 -17.90
C ILE A 660 -7.63 8.96 -16.59
N SER A 661 -7.62 7.64 -16.69
CA SER A 661 -7.28 6.75 -15.58
C SER A 661 -5.96 6.04 -15.88
N THR A 662 -5.05 6.07 -14.90
CA THR A 662 -3.73 5.43 -14.96
C THR A 662 -3.61 4.38 -13.87
N CYS A 663 -3.28 3.15 -14.23
CA CYS A 663 -2.85 2.12 -13.30
C CYS A 663 -1.34 2.22 -13.08
N SER A 664 -0.93 2.34 -11.82
CA SER A 664 0.48 2.53 -11.44
C SER A 664 0.98 1.44 -10.50
N PHE A 665 2.14 0.88 -10.85
CA PHE A 665 2.89 -0.06 -9.99
C PHE A 665 4.20 0.60 -9.53
N ASN A 666 4.46 0.57 -8.22
CA ASN A 666 5.65 1.16 -7.61
C ASN A 666 6.51 0.08 -6.93
N PHE A 667 7.78 0.03 -7.29
CA PHE A 667 8.74 -0.95 -6.78
C PHE A 667 9.92 -0.26 -6.11
N THR A 668 10.38 -0.80 -4.98
CA THR A 668 11.66 -0.41 -4.38
C THR A 668 12.87 -1.16 -4.98
N PRO A 669 12.83 -2.47 -5.28
CA PRO A 669 13.97 -3.20 -5.84
C PRO A 669 14.05 -3.02 -7.37
N PRO A 670 15.17 -3.45 -7.99
CA PRO A 670 15.28 -3.45 -9.44
C PRO A 670 14.27 -4.40 -10.08
N ILE A 671 13.80 -4.05 -11.28
CA ILE A 671 12.90 -4.87 -12.09
C ILE A 671 13.65 -5.37 -13.30
N ILE A 672 13.60 -6.68 -13.57
CA ILE A 672 14.23 -7.26 -14.76
C ILE A 672 13.20 -8.13 -15.47
N PHE A 673 12.86 -7.76 -16.70
CA PHE A 673 12.15 -8.62 -17.65
C PHE A 673 13.17 -9.24 -18.60
N ASN A 674 13.35 -10.54 -18.55
CA ASN A 674 14.15 -11.25 -19.53
C ASN A 674 13.32 -11.60 -20.77
N GLY A 675 13.97 -11.76 -21.92
CA GLY A 675 13.29 -12.05 -23.19
C GLY A 675 12.62 -13.42 -23.30
N SER A 676 12.81 -14.31 -22.32
CA SER A 676 12.19 -15.64 -22.24
C SER A 676 10.80 -15.65 -21.58
N ALA A 677 10.32 -14.52 -21.05
CA ALA A 677 8.97 -14.40 -20.51
C ALA A 677 7.96 -14.01 -21.60
N ASN A 678 6.73 -14.51 -21.51
CA ASN A 678 5.59 -14.11 -22.34
C ASN A 678 4.77 -13.03 -21.60
N VAL A 679 4.71 -11.80 -22.12
CA VAL A 679 3.99 -10.70 -21.48
C VAL A 679 2.64 -10.47 -22.17
N THR A 680 1.56 -10.49 -21.41
CA THR A 680 0.20 -10.20 -21.85
C THR A 680 -0.31 -8.95 -21.13
N LEU A 681 -0.58 -7.89 -21.87
CA LEU A 681 -1.08 -6.61 -21.34
C LEU A 681 -2.56 -6.44 -21.74
N THR A 682 -3.42 -6.13 -20.77
CA THR A 682 -4.87 -5.98 -20.97
C THR A 682 -5.43 -4.86 -20.10
N GLY A 683 -6.61 -4.33 -20.47
CA GLY A 683 -7.32 -3.33 -19.67
C GLY A 683 -7.52 -2.00 -20.39
N ASP A 684 -8.27 -1.11 -19.74
CA ASP A 684 -8.76 0.16 -20.28
C ASP A 684 -7.91 1.36 -19.80
N HIS A 685 -7.13 1.21 -18.73
CA HIS A 685 -6.35 2.30 -18.14
C HIS A 685 -4.93 2.36 -18.71
N ALA A 686 -4.33 3.56 -18.73
CA ALA A 686 -2.93 3.73 -19.07
C ALA A 686 -2.03 3.00 -18.05
N LEU A 687 -0.86 2.53 -18.48
CA LEU A 687 0.07 1.78 -17.63
C LEU A 687 1.24 2.65 -17.17
N SER A 688 1.51 2.68 -15.87
CA SER A 688 2.71 3.29 -15.28
C SER A 688 3.49 2.28 -14.44
N ILE A 689 4.77 2.10 -14.74
CA ILE A 689 5.70 1.23 -13.99
C ILE A 689 6.82 2.11 -13.42
N ASN A 690 6.98 2.14 -12.10
CA ASN A 690 7.98 2.96 -11.42
C ASN A 690 8.90 2.11 -10.53
N SER A 691 10.21 2.36 -10.54
CA SER A 691 11.16 1.77 -9.58
C SER A 691 12.09 2.80 -8.93
N LYS A 692 12.40 2.62 -7.64
CA LYS A 692 13.49 3.35 -6.93
C LYS A 692 14.89 2.88 -7.36
N GLN A 693 14.97 1.75 -8.05
CA GLN A 693 16.21 1.14 -8.56
C GLN A 693 16.12 1.00 -10.09
N GLY A 694 17.09 0.31 -10.70
CA GLY A 694 17.15 0.14 -12.14
C GLY A 694 16.02 -0.75 -12.71
N ILE A 695 15.65 -0.51 -13.97
CA ILE A 695 14.70 -1.33 -14.73
C ILE A 695 15.37 -1.83 -16.01
N TYR A 696 15.23 -3.12 -16.31
CA TYR A 696 15.62 -3.73 -17.58
C TYR A 696 14.40 -4.38 -18.26
N ILE A 697 14.13 -4.02 -19.51
CA ILE A 697 13.06 -4.56 -20.35
C ILE A 697 13.68 -5.29 -21.54
N GLY A 698 13.77 -6.62 -21.47
CA GLY A 698 14.26 -7.48 -22.56
C GLY A 698 13.16 -8.23 -23.32
N VAL A 699 11.89 -7.88 -23.10
CA VAL A 699 10.71 -8.52 -23.69
C VAL A 699 9.81 -7.50 -24.36
N ASP A 700 9.14 -7.91 -25.44
CA ASP A 700 8.23 -7.04 -26.17
C ASP A 700 7.01 -6.65 -25.32
N LEU A 701 6.75 -5.35 -25.24
CA LEU A 701 5.56 -4.78 -24.61
C LEU A 701 4.63 -4.26 -25.71
N VAL A 702 3.66 -5.08 -26.06
CA VAL A 702 2.71 -4.83 -27.16
C VAL A 702 1.40 -4.30 -26.58
N ILE A 703 1.14 -3.00 -26.78
CA ILE A 703 -0.04 -2.28 -26.26
C ILE A 703 -0.96 -1.79 -27.40
N ASP A 704 -0.84 -2.40 -28.58
CA ASP A 704 -1.56 -2.08 -29.81
C ASP A 704 -2.44 -3.22 -30.36
N SER A 705 -2.74 -4.25 -29.54
CA SER A 705 -3.35 -5.49 -30.04
C SER A 705 -4.86 -5.41 -30.37
N GLY A 706 -5.25 -6.01 -31.50
CA GLY A 706 -6.62 -6.04 -32.06
C GLY A 706 -7.74 -6.52 -31.12
N MET A 707 -8.99 -6.13 -31.43
CA MET A 707 -10.19 -6.58 -30.72
C MET A 707 -10.46 -8.07 -30.97
N VAL A 708 -10.25 -8.93 -29.97
CA VAL A 708 -10.73 -10.32 -29.99
C VAL A 708 -12.01 -10.39 -29.15
N ALA A 709 -13.12 -10.79 -29.78
CA ALA A 709 -14.40 -11.08 -29.11
C ALA A 709 -14.98 -9.93 -28.24
N GLY A 710 -15.01 -8.70 -28.75
CA GLY A 710 -15.76 -7.59 -28.13
C GLY A 710 -15.16 -6.99 -26.86
N LYS A 711 -13.92 -7.33 -26.49
CA LYS A 711 -13.19 -6.71 -25.36
C LYS A 711 -12.06 -5.82 -25.88
N SER A 712 -12.07 -4.54 -25.52
CA SER A 712 -11.00 -3.58 -25.82
C SER A 712 -9.68 -4.01 -25.16
N ARG A 713 -8.57 -3.96 -25.91
CA ARG A 713 -7.22 -4.32 -25.45
C ARG A 713 -6.23 -3.14 -25.43
N TYR A 714 -6.71 -1.91 -25.61
CA TYR A 714 -5.87 -0.73 -25.75
C TYR A 714 -5.77 -0.02 -24.42
N LEU A 715 -4.63 -0.19 -23.75
CA LEU A 715 -4.31 0.38 -22.45
C LEU A 715 -4.41 1.91 -22.49
N GLY A 716 -5.52 2.51 -22.04
CA GLY A 716 -5.73 3.96 -22.10
C GLY A 716 -6.00 4.51 -23.51
N GLY A 717 -6.18 3.65 -24.52
CA GLY A 717 -6.55 4.04 -25.89
C GLY A 717 -8.05 4.25 -26.03
N TYR A 718 -8.46 5.25 -26.83
CA TYR A 718 -9.88 5.45 -27.11
C TYR A 718 -10.34 4.42 -28.15
N CYS A 719 -11.40 3.69 -27.84
CA CYS A 719 -11.97 2.62 -28.66
C CYS A 719 -13.45 2.84 -28.91
N VAL A 720 -13.98 2.29 -30.01
CA VAL A 720 -15.43 2.17 -30.23
C VAL A 720 -15.90 0.86 -29.58
N LYS A 721 -16.71 0.94 -28.51
CA LYS A 721 -17.08 -0.23 -27.66
C LYS A 721 -18.28 -1.04 -28.19
N GLU A 722 -19.12 -0.45 -29.05
CA GLU A 722 -20.33 -1.06 -29.60
C GLU A 722 -20.24 -1.05 -31.15
N PRO A 723 -20.19 -2.22 -31.82
CA PRO A 723 -20.20 -2.30 -33.28
C PRO A 723 -21.54 -1.89 -33.93
N SER A 724 -22.57 -1.63 -33.12
CA SER A 724 -23.93 -1.32 -33.58
C SER A 724 -24.00 0.13 -34.09
N LEU A 725 -23.90 0.31 -35.40
CA LEU A 725 -24.29 1.52 -36.15
C LEU A 725 -23.48 2.82 -35.91
N ALA A 726 -22.36 2.79 -35.17
CA ALA A 726 -21.58 3.99 -34.88
C ALA A 726 -20.74 4.48 -36.10
N THR A 727 -21.10 5.65 -36.66
CA THR A 727 -20.25 6.41 -37.61
C THR A 727 -19.28 7.38 -36.91
N THR A 728 -19.27 7.37 -35.57
CA THR A 728 -18.55 8.30 -34.71
C THR A 728 -17.33 7.65 -34.08
N GLY A 729 -16.18 8.33 -34.19
CA GLY A 729 -14.95 7.96 -33.49
C GLY A 729 -14.99 8.42 -32.04
N THR A 730 -14.00 7.99 -31.27
CA THR A 730 -13.83 8.28 -29.84
C THR A 730 -12.46 8.94 -29.59
N GLY A 731 -12.39 9.71 -28.51
CA GLY A 731 -11.19 10.45 -28.09
C GLY A 731 -11.15 11.93 -28.51
N PRO A 732 -10.18 12.70 -27.97
CA PRO A 732 -10.03 14.13 -28.21
C PRO A 732 -9.73 14.47 -29.67
N GLY A 733 -8.96 13.62 -30.36
CA GLY A 733 -8.55 13.80 -31.75
C GLY A 733 -9.42 13.03 -32.74
N ARG A 734 -10.64 12.61 -32.37
CA ARG A 734 -11.49 11.77 -33.23
C ARG A 734 -11.75 12.33 -34.63
N GLY A 735 -11.96 11.43 -35.59
CA GLY A 735 -12.39 11.79 -36.95
C GLY A 735 -13.78 12.45 -36.98
N ARG A 736 -14.12 13.10 -38.10
CA ARG A 736 -15.42 13.77 -38.30
C ARG A 736 -16.54 12.73 -38.58
N PRO A 737 -17.65 12.73 -37.81
CA PRO A 737 -18.75 11.80 -38.02
C PRO A 737 -19.27 11.78 -39.47
N ASN A 738 -19.69 10.61 -39.95
CA ASN A 738 -20.19 10.40 -41.32
C ASN A 738 -19.17 10.72 -42.42
N THR A 739 -17.88 10.75 -42.07
CA THR A 739 -16.76 10.86 -43.03
C THR A 739 -15.76 9.76 -42.76
N ASN A 740 -14.92 9.42 -43.73
CA ASN A 740 -13.84 8.43 -43.54
C ASN A 740 -12.56 9.09 -43.00
N ALA A 741 -12.69 10.06 -42.07
CA ALA A 741 -11.58 10.82 -41.51
C ALA A 741 -10.80 10.04 -40.44
N GLY A 742 -9.49 10.27 -40.39
CA GLY A 742 -8.59 9.65 -39.42
C GLY A 742 -8.61 10.34 -38.06
N GLY A 743 -8.28 9.59 -37.01
CA GLY A 743 -8.02 10.14 -35.68
C GLY A 743 -6.64 10.81 -35.61
N GLY A 744 -6.48 11.86 -34.80
CA GLY A 744 -5.19 12.48 -34.46
C GLY A 744 -4.73 12.13 -33.04
N HIS A 745 -3.43 12.20 -32.78
CA HIS A 745 -2.77 12.12 -31.45
C HIS A 745 -1.28 12.33 -31.72
N GLY A 746 -0.59 13.34 -31.19
CA GLY A 746 0.79 13.69 -31.63
C GLY A 746 0.88 14.27 -33.06
N GLY A 747 0.37 13.54 -34.04
CA GLY A 747 0.19 13.90 -35.46
C GLY A 747 -1.30 14.00 -35.83
N ARG A 748 -1.60 14.72 -36.92
CA ARG A 748 -2.98 14.93 -37.38
C ARG A 748 -3.51 13.71 -38.12
N GLY A 749 -4.81 13.43 -37.95
CA GLY A 749 -5.52 12.48 -38.78
C GLY A 749 -5.76 13.03 -40.20
N GLY A 750 -5.77 12.15 -41.19
CA GLY A 750 -6.15 12.52 -42.56
C GLY A 750 -7.61 12.99 -42.62
N LEU A 751 -7.90 13.94 -43.51
CA LEU A 751 -9.20 14.65 -43.59
C LEU A 751 -9.54 15.45 -42.33
N PHE A 752 -8.51 16.04 -41.70
CA PHE A 752 -8.63 17.07 -40.66
C PHE A 752 -9.64 18.16 -41.04
N PHE A 753 -10.54 18.52 -40.13
CA PHE A 753 -11.65 19.43 -40.41
C PHE A 753 -12.05 20.25 -39.17
N GLU A 754 -12.47 21.50 -39.38
CA GLU A 754 -13.10 22.35 -38.36
C GLU A 754 -14.51 22.71 -38.83
N ASP A 755 -15.51 22.48 -37.96
CA ASP A 755 -16.90 22.84 -38.26
C ASP A 755 -17.23 24.30 -37.95
N ASN A 756 -18.42 24.74 -38.37
CA ASN A 756 -18.88 26.12 -38.18
C ASN A 756 -19.05 26.52 -36.71
N ASN A 757 -19.00 25.56 -35.78
CA ASN A 757 -19.06 25.79 -34.34
C ASN A 757 -17.66 25.85 -33.71
N GLY A 758 -16.60 25.80 -34.51
CA GLY A 758 -15.21 25.84 -34.08
C GLY A 758 -14.67 24.50 -33.55
N LYS A 759 -15.39 23.39 -33.75
CA LYS A 759 -14.95 22.08 -33.30
C LYS A 759 -14.03 21.44 -34.32
N ILE A 760 -12.86 21.02 -33.84
CA ILE A 760 -11.79 20.46 -34.68
C ILE A 760 -11.78 18.93 -34.56
N TYR A 761 -11.71 18.25 -35.71
CA TYR A 761 -11.64 16.80 -35.86
C TYR A 761 -10.29 16.38 -36.44
N GLY A 762 -9.74 15.25 -36.01
CA GLY A 762 -8.41 14.78 -36.43
C GLY A 762 -7.24 15.59 -35.87
N TYR A 763 -7.47 16.38 -34.81
CA TYR A 763 -6.48 17.30 -34.21
C TYR A 763 -5.39 16.58 -33.39
N THR A 764 -4.25 17.25 -33.17
CA THR A 764 -3.11 16.75 -32.37
C THR A 764 -3.26 17.07 -30.89
N TYR A 765 -3.20 16.08 -30.00
CA TYR A 765 -3.14 16.30 -28.55
C TYR A 765 -2.00 15.47 -27.91
N GLY A 766 -1.79 15.63 -26.60
CA GLY A 766 -0.78 14.88 -25.83
C GLY A 766 0.66 15.43 -25.89
N ILE A 767 0.86 16.63 -26.45
CA ILE A 767 2.21 17.21 -26.67
C ILE A 767 2.59 18.24 -25.60
N LYS A 768 1.71 19.22 -25.29
CA LYS A 768 1.91 20.24 -24.25
C LYS A 768 0.57 20.69 -23.62
N PRO A 769 0.36 20.60 -22.29
CA PRO A 769 1.20 19.85 -21.35
C PRO A 769 1.22 18.36 -21.74
N PHE A 770 2.32 17.68 -21.41
CA PHE A 770 2.46 16.26 -21.72
C PHE A 770 1.43 15.45 -20.91
N LEU A 771 0.75 14.51 -21.58
CA LEU A 771 -0.35 13.73 -21.00
C LEU A 771 -0.17 12.25 -21.31
N LEU A 772 -0.23 11.40 -20.27
CA LEU A 772 -0.18 9.94 -20.42
C LEU A 772 -1.55 9.42 -20.88
N THR A 773 -1.85 9.59 -22.16
CA THR A 773 -3.13 9.21 -22.78
C THR A 773 -2.90 8.49 -24.11
N GLY A 774 -3.83 7.61 -24.49
CA GLY A 774 -3.75 6.87 -25.74
C GLY A 774 -4.30 7.64 -26.94
N GLY A 775 -4.20 7.01 -28.12
CA GLY A 775 -4.67 7.55 -29.39
C GLY A 775 -6.19 7.57 -29.54
N SER A 776 -6.67 8.33 -30.52
CA SER A 776 -8.08 8.48 -30.90
C SER A 776 -8.44 7.64 -32.12
N THR A 777 -9.73 7.39 -32.33
CA THR A 777 -10.21 6.60 -33.48
C THR A 777 -10.69 7.46 -34.64
N GLY A 778 -10.58 6.91 -35.85
CA GLY A 778 -11.18 7.45 -37.07
C GLY A 778 -12.70 7.23 -37.14
N THR A 779 -13.30 7.66 -38.24
CA THR A 779 -14.75 7.60 -38.51
C THR A 779 -15.08 6.89 -39.82
N SER A 780 -16.37 6.67 -40.09
CA SER A 780 -16.88 6.08 -41.35
C SER A 780 -18.10 6.83 -41.88
N THR A 781 -18.36 6.66 -43.19
CA THR A 781 -19.48 7.31 -43.90
C THR A 781 -20.84 6.60 -43.78
N LYS A 782 -20.92 5.34 -43.34
CA LYS A 782 -22.18 4.57 -43.34
C LYS A 782 -22.41 3.83 -42.02
N SER A 783 -23.64 3.90 -41.50
CA SER A 783 -24.08 3.18 -40.31
C SER A 783 -24.04 1.66 -40.46
N SER A 784 -24.14 1.12 -41.68
CA SER A 784 -24.04 -0.32 -41.96
C SER A 784 -22.60 -0.88 -41.99
N ALA A 785 -21.57 -0.04 -41.80
CA ALA A 785 -20.16 -0.40 -41.98
C ALA A 785 -19.38 -0.67 -40.67
N GLY A 786 -20.03 -0.62 -39.50
CA GLY A 786 -19.49 -0.97 -38.16
C GLY A 786 -17.97 -0.78 -37.99
N ILE A 787 -17.54 0.38 -37.49
CA ILE A 787 -16.11 0.65 -37.26
C ILE A 787 -15.60 -0.21 -36.10
N GLN A 788 -14.56 -0.99 -36.36
CA GLN A 788 -13.74 -1.59 -35.30
C GLN A 788 -12.38 -0.93 -35.28
N GLY A 789 -12.26 0.12 -34.47
CA GLY A 789 -11.04 0.92 -34.37
C GLY A 789 -10.74 1.28 -32.93
N CYS A 790 -9.44 1.32 -32.63
CA CYS A 790 -8.89 1.79 -31.37
C CYS A 790 -7.62 2.58 -31.65
N GLY A 791 -7.45 3.71 -30.97
CA GLY A 791 -6.15 4.36 -30.96
C GLY A 791 -5.16 3.61 -30.09
N GLY A 792 -3.87 3.82 -30.34
CA GLY A 792 -2.79 3.11 -29.64
C GLY A 792 -2.78 3.36 -28.13
N GLY A 793 -2.29 2.40 -27.34
CA GLY A 793 -2.24 2.50 -25.88
C GLY A 793 -1.24 3.52 -25.33
N ALA A 794 -1.24 3.72 -24.02
CA ALA A 794 -0.36 4.61 -23.28
C ALA A 794 0.42 3.88 -22.19
N ILE A 795 1.74 4.00 -22.22
CA ILE A 795 2.65 3.40 -21.24
C ILE A 795 3.71 4.39 -20.76
N ARG A 796 4.00 4.36 -19.46
CA ARG A 796 5.11 5.04 -18.81
C ARG A 796 5.97 4.04 -18.04
N ILE A 797 7.28 4.10 -18.23
CA ILE A 797 8.27 3.34 -17.48
C ILE A 797 9.27 4.33 -16.90
N SER A 798 9.38 4.36 -15.57
CA SER A 798 10.22 5.32 -14.84
C SER A 798 11.12 4.63 -13.82
N SER A 799 12.37 5.07 -13.73
CA SER A 799 13.36 4.59 -12.75
C SER A 799 14.07 5.77 -12.10
N LYS A 800 14.39 5.69 -10.81
CA LYS A 800 15.31 6.66 -10.16
C LYS A 800 16.78 6.43 -10.52
N ARG A 801 17.13 5.28 -11.12
CA ARG A 801 18.48 4.92 -11.57
C ARG A 801 18.47 4.70 -13.09
N ASN A 802 18.95 3.56 -13.57
CA ASN A 802 19.08 3.26 -14.99
C ASN A 802 17.83 2.56 -15.52
N LEU A 803 17.36 2.96 -16.70
CA LEU A 803 16.32 2.28 -17.46
C LEU A 803 16.92 1.75 -18.76
N THR A 804 16.93 0.44 -18.93
CA THR A 804 17.40 -0.22 -20.16
C THR A 804 16.22 -0.86 -20.89
N ILE A 805 16.02 -0.49 -22.15
CA ILE A 805 15.07 -1.13 -23.06
C ILE A 805 15.88 -1.88 -24.11
N ASN A 806 15.67 -3.18 -24.26
CA ASN A 806 16.32 -4.03 -25.25
C ASN A 806 15.31 -4.95 -25.94
N ALA A 807 14.13 -4.40 -26.24
CA ALA A 807 13.01 -5.08 -26.88
C ALA A 807 12.05 -4.04 -27.50
N ALA A 808 10.99 -4.51 -28.16
CA ALA A 808 10.00 -3.63 -28.76
C ALA A 808 8.97 -3.12 -27.73
N ILE A 809 8.62 -1.83 -27.79
CA ILE A 809 7.44 -1.25 -27.15
C ILE A 809 6.56 -0.69 -28.26
N ARG A 810 5.38 -1.29 -28.46
CA ARG A 810 4.48 -0.96 -29.58
C ARG A 810 3.14 -0.44 -29.10
N ALA A 811 2.85 0.80 -29.47
CA ALA A 811 1.64 1.55 -29.16
C ALA A 811 0.99 2.07 -30.45
N ASN A 812 0.95 1.27 -31.50
CA ASN A 812 0.35 1.64 -32.78
C ASN A 812 -1.19 1.75 -32.70
N GLY A 813 -1.77 2.56 -33.57
CA GLY A 813 -3.21 2.60 -33.79
C GLY A 813 -3.68 1.35 -34.53
N TYR A 814 -4.96 1.02 -34.38
CA TYR A 814 -5.59 -0.12 -35.05
C TYR A 814 -6.93 0.24 -35.67
N SER A 815 -7.15 -0.27 -36.88
CA SER A 815 -8.43 -0.19 -37.56
C SER A 815 -8.67 -1.46 -38.38
N ALA A 816 -9.85 -2.04 -38.29
CA ALA A 816 -10.27 -3.21 -39.07
C ALA A 816 -11.72 -3.11 -39.54
N THR A 817 -12.02 -3.78 -40.67
CA THR A 817 -13.37 -3.87 -41.26
C THR A 817 -14.11 -5.08 -40.71
N LEU A 818 -15.30 -4.89 -40.12
CA LEU A 818 -16.13 -6.00 -39.60
C LEU A 818 -17.04 -6.65 -40.65
N PHE A 819 -17.58 -5.89 -41.60
CA PHE A 819 -18.50 -6.40 -42.63
C PHE A 819 -18.37 -5.61 -43.94
N ASN A 820 -18.28 -6.31 -45.08
CA ASN A 820 -18.31 -5.77 -46.45
C ASN A 820 -17.47 -4.50 -46.68
N SER A 821 -16.20 -4.62 -47.07
CA SER A 821 -15.35 -3.70 -47.88
C SER A 821 -15.58 -2.17 -47.88
N HIS A 822 -16.24 -1.58 -46.87
CA HIS A 822 -16.53 -0.16 -46.82
C HIS A 822 -15.33 0.59 -46.23
N PRO A 823 -14.89 1.68 -46.88
CA PRO A 823 -13.77 2.48 -46.43
C PRO A 823 -14.07 3.17 -45.09
N HIS A 824 -13.10 3.23 -44.20
CA HIS A 824 -13.13 4.01 -42.96
C HIS A 824 -11.77 4.70 -42.72
N GLY A 825 -11.76 5.70 -41.84
CA GLY A 825 -10.53 6.39 -41.44
C GLY A 825 -9.66 5.55 -40.51
N GLY A 826 -8.35 5.83 -40.51
CA GLY A 826 -7.38 5.21 -39.61
C GLY A 826 -7.41 5.79 -38.19
N SER A 827 -7.03 4.99 -37.20
CA SER A 827 -6.85 5.37 -35.80
C SER A 827 -5.43 5.87 -35.53
N SER A 828 -5.26 6.79 -34.60
CA SER A 828 -3.93 7.33 -34.29
C SER A 828 -3.10 6.42 -33.39
N GLY A 829 -1.76 6.60 -33.45
CA GLY A 829 -0.83 5.98 -32.51
C GLY A 829 -1.04 6.44 -31.07
N GLY A 830 -0.39 5.76 -30.13
CA GLY A 830 -0.50 5.99 -28.69
C GLY A 830 0.65 6.78 -28.08
N THR A 831 0.94 6.54 -26.80
CA THR A 831 1.98 7.25 -26.03
C THR A 831 2.96 6.29 -25.37
N ILE A 832 4.27 6.51 -25.57
CA ILE A 832 5.35 5.78 -24.87
C ILE A 832 6.20 6.79 -24.09
N CYS A 833 6.41 6.56 -22.81
CA CYS A 833 7.19 7.45 -21.94
C CYS A 833 8.27 6.69 -21.17
N LEU A 834 9.51 7.12 -21.33
CA LEU A 834 10.67 6.57 -20.66
C LEU A 834 11.31 7.66 -19.78
N GLY A 835 11.47 7.40 -18.50
CA GLY A 835 12.05 8.35 -17.54
C GLY A 835 13.12 7.70 -16.67
N ALA A 836 14.33 8.25 -16.63
CA ALA A 836 15.37 7.72 -15.75
C ALA A 836 16.47 8.74 -15.45
N GLN A 837 17.36 8.42 -14.50
CA GLN A 837 18.64 9.12 -14.41
C GLN A 837 19.45 8.88 -15.70
N GLN A 838 19.44 7.64 -16.20
CA GLN A 838 20.01 7.29 -17.50
C GLN A 838 19.08 6.33 -18.25
N VAL A 839 18.67 6.71 -19.47
CA VAL A 839 17.93 5.83 -20.39
C VAL A 839 18.90 5.20 -21.39
N ILE A 840 18.83 3.87 -21.54
CA ILE A 840 19.64 3.06 -22.45
C ILE A 840 18.70 2.30 -23.40
N LEU A 841 18.81 2.56 -24.69
CA LEU A 841 18.15 1.82 -25.75
C LEU A 841 19.19 0.86 -26.35
N GLY A 842 19.07 -0.43 -26.04
CA GLY A 842 19.91 -1.49 -26.60
C GLY A 842 19.67 -1.71 -28.09
N ASP A 843 20.46 -2.60 -28.70
CA ASP A 843 20.43 -2.83 -30.15
C ASP A 843 19.07 -3.36 -30.65
N SER A 844 18.34 -4.08 -29.80
CA SER A 844 16.99 -4.61 -30.09
C SER A 844 15.87 -3.65 -29.71
N ALA A 845 16.19 -2.45 -29.20
CA ALA A 845 15.17 -1.49 -28.79
C ALA A 845 14.40 -0.93 -29.98
N LEU A 846 13.09 -1.15 -29.99
CA LEU A 846 12.19 -0.63 -31.02
C LEU A 846 11.00 0.08 -30.37
N LEU A 847 10.91 1.40 -30.51
CA LEU A 847 9.80 2.19 -29.98
C LEU A 847 8.88 2.60 -31.14
N GLU A 848 7.60 2.19 -31.10
CA GLU A 848 6.62 2.48 -32.15
C GLU A 848 5.30 3.00 -31.58
N ALA A 849 4.82 4.11 -32.12
CA ALA A 849 3.50 4.66 -31.88
C ALA A 849 2.94 5.19 -33.21
N LYS A 850 2.79 4.33 -34.22
CA LYS A 850 2.35 4.70 -35.58
C LYS A 850 0.83 4.78 -35.67
N GLY A 851 0.32 5.63 -36.56
CA GLY A 851 -1.10 5.61 -36.94
C GLY A 851 -1.42 4.41 -37.84
N SER A 852 -2.65 3.90 -37.80
CA SER A 852 -3.08 2.83 -38.69
C SER A 852 -3.40 3.34 -40.09
N ASP A 853 -3.09 2.49 -41.07
CA ASP A 853 -3.54 2.66 -42.44
C ASP A 853 -5.07 2.45 -42.54
N VAL A 854 -5.67 3.00 -43.60
CA VAL A 854 -7.09 2.79 -43.90
C VAL A 854 -7.35 1.33 -44.31
N ALA A 855 -8.48 0.75 -43.90
CA ALA A 855 -8.90 -0.59 -44.36
C ALA A 855 -10.12 -0.50 -45.30
N GLY A 856 -10.08 -1.25 -46.41
CA GLY A 856 -11.10 -1.29 -47.46
C GLY A 856 -10.64 -0.74 -48.83
N ARG A 857 -11.11 -1.34 -49.94
CA ARG A 857 -10.88 -0.87 -51.32
C ARG A 857 -12.12 -0.11 -51.81
N GLY A 858 -12.02 1.21 -51.97
CA GLY A 858 -13.09 2.03 -52.56
C GLY A 858 -12.64 3.44 -52.94
N ASN A 859 -13.33 4.05 -53.92
CA ASN A 859 -13.02 5.37 -54.50
C ASN A 859 -13.39 6.57 -53.60
N SER A 860 -13.71 6.37 -52.32
CA SER A 860 -14.08 7.48 -51.42
C SER A 860 -12.85 8.05 -50.72
N SER A 861 -12.76 9.37 -50.53
CA SER A 861 -11.72 10.03 -49.73
C SER A 861 -11.58 9.42 -48.33
N THR A 862 -10.47 8.72 -48.05
CA THR A 862 -10.15 8.12 -46.74
C THR A 862 -8.93 8.79 -46.11
N GLY A 863 -9.01 9.06 -44.81
CA GLY A 863 -7.96 9.66 -44.01
C GLY A 863 -7.19 8.61 -43.20
N GLY A 864 -5.86 8.57 -43.32
CA GLY A 864 -5.01 7.74 -42.45
C GLY A 864 -4.93 8.26 -41.02
N GLY A 865 -4.61 7.41 -40.04
CA GLY A 865 -4.48 7.84 -38.64
C GLY A 865 -3.21 8.66 -38.38
N GLY A 866 -3.25 9.63 -37.47
CA GLY A 866 -2.06 10.39 -37.06
C GLY A 866 -1.07 9.53 -36.27
N GLY A 867 0.23 9.76 -36.41
CA GLY A 867 1.24 9.08 -35.58
C GLY A 867 1.33 9.68 -34.17
N GLY A 868 1.61 8.86 -33.15
CA GLY A 868 1.53 9.17 -31.71
C GLY A 868 2.71 9.94 -31.09
N VAL A 869 2.94 9.72 -29.79
CA VAL A 869 3.90 10.48 -28.98
C VAL A 869 4.91 9.54 -28.31
N ILE A 870 6.20 9.80 -28.47
CA ILE A 870 7.27 9.11 -27.72
C ILE A 870 8.03 10.14 -26.90
N VAL A 871 8.15 9.95 -25.59
CA VAL A 871 8.85 10.83 -24.66
C VAL A 871 10.01 10.09 -24.00
N ILE A 872 11.19 10.69 -24.01
CA ILE A 872 12.39 10.19 -23.33
C ILE A 872 12.95 11.31 -22.47
N ASN A 873 12.85 11.13 -21.15
CA ASN A 873 13.43 12.03 -20.16
C ASN A 873 14.59 11.32 -19.46
N SER A 874 15.80 11.84 -19.66
CA SER A 874 17.03 11.31 -19.10
C SER A 874 17.87 12.46 -18.55
N THR A 875 18.22 12.41 -17.26
CA THR A 875 19.06 13.42 -16.62
C THR A 875 20.48 13.40 -17.20
N ASN A 876 21.01 12.19 -17.44
CA ASN A 876 22.26 11.96 -18.16
C ASN A 876 22.01 11.83 -19.66
N PRO A 877 23.02 11.99 -20.52
CA PRO A 877 22.91 11.67 -21.94
C PRO A 877 22.40 10.24 -22.13
N PHE A 878 21.32 10.09 -22.88
CA PHE A 878 20.76 8.77 -23.16
C PHE A 878 21.67 8.02 -24.17
N ILE A 879 21.68 6.69 -24.08
CA ILE A 879 22.54 5.81 -24.89
C ILE A 879 21.67 5.03 -25.87
N GLY A 880 22.11 4.87 -27.14
CA GLY A 880 21.42 4.07 -28.17
C GLY A 880 20.90 4.87 -29.37
N LYS A 881 20.22 4.19 -30.30
CA LYS A 881 19.67 4.81 -31.51
C LYS A 881 18.49 5.73 -31.17
N LYS A 882 18.58 7.02 -31.56
CA LYS A 882 17.49 8.00 -31.46
C LYS A 882 16.24 7.52 -32.24
N PRO A 883 15.04 7.43 -31.63
CA PRO A 883 13.82 7.21 -32.39
C PRO A 883 13.56 8.41 -33.31
N VAL A 884 13.13 8.13 -34.55
CA VAL A 884 12.92 9.14 -35.59
C VAL A 884 11.43 9.24 -35.90
N PRO A 885 10.81 10.43 -35.91
CA PRO A 885 9.37 10.57 -36.09
C PRO A 885 8.81 9.91 -37.36
N ALA A 886 9.55 9.94 -38.47
CA ALA A 886 9.16 9.34 -39.75
C ALA A 886 9.06 7.80 -39.71
N GLU A 887 9.75 7.16 -38.76
CA GLU A 887 9.75 5.71 -38.57
C GLU A 887 8.90 5.33 -37.36
N SER A 888 9.28 5.83 -36.18
CA SER A 888 8.73 5.45 -34.88
C SER A 888 7.32 5.97 -34.64
N THR A 889 6.96 7.12 -35.20
CA THR A 889 5.63 7.73 -35.02
C THR A 889 5.00 8.09 -36.36
N ARG A 890 5.15 7.22 -37.38
CA ARG A 890 4.64 7.50 -38.72
C ARG A 890 3.12 7.59 -38.75
N GLY A 891 2.57 8.52 -39.53
CA GLY A 891 1.14 8.54 -39.85
C GLY A 891 0.73 7.36 -40.74
N GLY A 892 -0.53 6.96 -40.65
CA GLY A 892 -1.13 5.92 -41.48
C GLY A 892 -1.40 6.40 -42.90
N GLN A 893 -1.40 5.46 -43.84
CA GLN A 893 -1.69 5.67 -45.25
C GLN A 893 -3.19 5.75 -45.51
N GLY A 894 -3.58 6.61 -46.45
CA GLY A 894 -4.93 6.81 -46.96
C GLY A 894 -4.89 7.67 -48.22
N LEU A 895 -6.04 7.96 -48.83
CA LEU A 895 -6.08 8.96 -49.92
C LEU A 895 -5.60 10.34 -49.42
N VAL A 896 -5.85 10.62 -48.15
CA VAL A 896 -5.17 11.68 -47.41
C VAL A 896 -4.42 11.01 -46.25
N PRO A 897 -3.08 10.89 -46.32
CA PRO A 897 -2.31 10.25 -45.25
C PRO A 897 -2.39 11.06 -43.95
N GLY A 898 -2.30 10.37 -42.82
CA GLY A 898 -2.10 11.02 -41.52
C GLY A 898 -0.71 11.62 -41.42
N GLU A 899 -0.55 12.66 -40.62
CA GLU A 899 0.76 13.26 -40.35
C GLU A 899 1.51 12.45 -39.28
N SER A 900 2.84 12.42 -39.39
CA SER A 900 3.71 11.82 -38.38
C SER A 900 3.57 12.55 -37.04
N GLY A 901 3.72 11.77 -35.98
CA GLY A 901 3.71 12.22 -34.60
C GLY A 901 4.97 12.93 -34.15
N VAL A 902 5.23 12.87 -32.85
CA VAL A 902 6.36 13.56 -32.24
C VAL A 902 7.20 12.63 -31.37
N VAL A 903 8.50 12.90 -31.39
CA VAL A 903 9.45 12.37 -30.42
C VAL A 903 9.89 13.54 -29.54
N ILE A 904 9.80 13.41 -28.22
CA ILE A 904 10.18 14.44 -27.25
C ILE A 904 11.37 13.89 -26.45
N ILE A 905 12.51 14.57 -26.48
CA ILE A 905 13.69 14.17 -25.70
C ILE A 905 14.07 15.35 -24.82
N ASN A 906 14.02 15.17 -23.50
CA ASN A 906 14.32 16.21 -22.51
C ASN A 906 13.59 17.53 -22.85
N ASP A 907 12.27 17.46 -23.02
CA ASP A 907 11.37 18.56 -23.37
C ASP A 907 11.57 19.21 -24.77
N VAL A 908 12.53 18.74 -25.56
CA VAL A 908 12.73 19.16 -26.95
C VAL A 908 11.85 18.32 -27.87
N VAL A 909 10.97 18.98 -28.63
CA VAL A 909 10.02 18.32 -29.55
C VAL A 909 10.64 18.16 -30.94
N TYR A 910 10.79 16.92 -31.38
CA TYR A 910 11.23 16.53 -32.72
C TYR A 910 10.03 16.10 -33.55
N ARG A 911 9.86 16.74 -34.71
CA ARG A 911 8.89 16.38 -35.75
C ARG A 911 9.62 15.86 -36.97
N GLU A 912 8.90 15.14 -37.82
CA GLU A 912 9.42 14.81 -39.15
C GLU A 912 9.85 16.11 -39.84
N PRO A 913 11.13 16.23 -40.24
CA PRO A 913 11.64 17.44 -40.87
C PRO A 913 11.04 17.57 -42.26
N ARG A 914 9.93 18.30 -42.37
CA ARG A 914 9.53 18.92 -43.62
C ARG A 914 10.12 20.32 -43.58
N ASN A 915 11.01 20.64 -44.51
CA ASN A 915 11.29 22.06 -44.79
C ASN A 915 9.94 22.67 -45.14
N PRO A 916 9.35 23.54 -44.30
CA PRO A 916 8.04 24.07 -44.57
C PRO A 916 8.16 24.84 -45.89
N VAL A 917 7.58 24.27 -46.93
CA VAL A 917 7.69 24.85 -48.27
C VAL A 917 6.79 26.06 -48.26
N VAL A 918 7.21 27.12 -48.93
CA VAL A 918 6.26 28.16 -49.24
C VAL A 918 5.36 27.64 -50.36
N GLU A 919 4.09 27.42 -50.06
CA GLU A 919 3.12 26.75 -50.95
C GLU A 919 3.06 27.38 -52.36
N VAL A 920 3.29 28.69 -52.48
CA VAL A 920 3.31 29.41 -53.76
C VAL A 920 4.59 30.25 -53.85
N PRO A 921 5.73 29.67 -54.26
CA PRO A 921 7.04 30.34 -54.23
C PRO A 921 7.09 31.63 -55.07
N SER A 922 6.42 31.63 -56.23
CA SER A 922 6.34 32.78 -57.15
C SER A 922 5.65 34.01 -56.55
N ASN A 923 4.84 33.79 -55.51
CA ASN A 923 4.04 34.83 -54.87
C ASN A 923 4.57 35.15 -53.47
N PHE A 924 5.59 34.44 -52.98
CA PHE A 924 6.12 34.70 -51.64
C PHE A 924 7.03 35.92 -51.64
N SER A 925 6.65 36.92 -50.85
CA SER A 925 7.40 38.16 -50.73
C SER A 925 8.43 38.13 -49.60
N GLY A 926 8.28 37.23 -48.62
CA GLY A 926 9.21 37.07 -47.51
C GLY A 926 8.56 36.97 -46.13
N CYS A 927 9.41 36.95 -45.10
CA CYS A 927 9.01 36.98 -43.69
C CYS A 927 9.13 38.40 -43.16
N TYR A 928 8.08 38.93 -42.54
CA TYR A 928 8.02 40.34 -42.14
C TYR A 928 7.54 40.51 -40.69
N LEU A 929 8.10 41.51 -40.03
CA LEU A 929 7.55 42.05 -38.80
C LEU A 929 6.59 43.19 -39.13
N ILE A 930 5.33 43.09 -38.68
CA ILE A 930 4.29 44.07 -38.98
C ILE A 930 3.69 44.57 -37.65
N LYS A 931 3.82 45.88 -37.38
CA LYS A 931 3.47 46.48 -36.07
C LYS A 931 2.02 46.96 -35.95
N ALA A 932 1.31 47.20 -37.06
CA ALA A 932 -0.01 47.85 -37.10
C ALA A 932 -1.12 46.99 -37.78
N VAL A 933 -1.06 45.67 -37.64
CA VAL A 933 -1.99 44.72 -38.33
C VAL A 933 -3.45 44.82 -37.82
N ASN A 934 -3.67 45.36 -36.62
CA ASN A 934 -4.96 45.33 -35.93
C ASN A 934 -6.02 46.33 -36.45
N LEU A 935 -5.67 47.19 -37.41
CA LEU A 935 -6.57 48.24 -37.95
C LEU A 935 -7.24 47.85 -39.29
N LEU A 936 -7.06 46.60 -39.74
CA LEU A 936 -7.43 46.16 -41.09
C LEU A 936 -8.41 44.98 -41.09
N PRO A 937 -9.11 44.71 -42.22
CA PRO A 937 -10.00 43.58 -42.35
C PRO A 937 -9.26 42.26 -42.10
N LYS A 938 -9.58 41.63 -40.98
CA LYS A 938 -9.05 40.32 -40.58
C LYS A 938 -10.07 39.26 -40.98
N LYS A 939 -9.65 38.30 -41.80
CA LYS A 939 -10.39 37.03 -41.94
C LYS A 939 -9.75 35.97 -41.06
N LYS A 940 -10.51 35.44 -40.12
CA LYS A 940 -10.14 34.19 -39.43
C LYS A 940 -10.54 33.04 -40.36
N MET A 941 -9.56 32.28 -40.83
CA MET A 941 -9.77 31.06 -41.60
C MET A 941 -10.07 29.90 -40.64
N LEU A 942 -10.83 28.92 -41.12
CA LEU A 942 -10.95 27.65 -40.41
C LEU A 942 -9.59 26.94 -40.41
N ALA A 943 -9.28 26.18 -39.36
CA ALA A 943 -8.01 25.51 -39.16
C ALA A 943 -7.64 24.60 -40.35
N HIS A 944 -8.62 23.90 -40.93
CA HIS A 944 -8.39 23.02 -42.09
C HIS A 944 -8.18 23.78 -43.41
N GLU A 945 -8.46 25.08 -43.45
CA GLU A 945 -8.28 25.96 -44.60
C GLU A 945 -7.07 26.89 -44.44
N ALA A 946 -6.55 27.04 -43.22
CA ALA A 946 -5.49 27.96 -42.88
C ALA A 946 -4.14 27.57 -43.48
N ARG A 947 -3.94 27.95 -44.74
CA ARG A 947 -2.73 27.79 -45.54
C ARG A 947 -2.54 28.99 -46.47
N PRO A 948 -1.31 29.24 -46.97
CA PRO A 948 -1.02 30.40 -47.81
C PRO A 948 -1.93 30.57 -49.02
N LYS A 949 -2.24 29.48 -49.74
CA LYS A 949 -3.08 29.54 -50.94
C LYS A 949 -4.49 30.09 -50.65
N THR A 950 -5.10 29.68 -49.54
CA THR A 950 -6.44 30.14 -49.16
C THR A 950 -6.42 31.64 -48.86
N CYS A 951 -5.44 32.09 -48.08
CA CYS A 951 -5.30 33.51 -47.76
C CYS A 951 -5.04 34.36 -49.01
N LEU A 952 -4.24 33.85 -49.95
CA LEU A 952 -3.97 34.52 -51.22
C LEU A 952 -5.21 34.66 -52.10
N LEU A 953 -6.04 33.61 -52.21
CA LEU A 953 -7.29 33.65 -52.97
C LEU A 953 -8.29 34.61 -52.34
N GLU A 954 -8.38 34.65 -51.02
CA GLU A 954 -9.24 35.58 -50.30
C GLU A 954 -8.86 37.04 -50.58
N CYS A 955 -7.57 37.38 -50.43
CA CYS A 955 -7.11 38.74 -50.62
C CYS A 955 -7.19 39.18 -52.08
N ARG A 956 -7.06 38.23 -53.02
CA ARG A 956 -7.33 38.49 -54.44
C ARG A 956 -8.81 38.78 -54.70
N ALA A 957 -9.73 38.03 -54.09
CA ALA A 957 -11.17 38.28 -54.21
C ALA A 957 -11.58 39.64 -53.61
N ASN A 958 -10.84 40.11 -52.60
CA ASN A 958 -11.01 41.45 -52.00
C ASN A 958 -10.23 42.56 -52.72
N ASN A 959 -9.71 42.32 -53.94
CA ASN A 959 -9.00 43.31 -54.75
C ASN A 959 -7.79 43.97 -54.03
N THR A 960 -7.02 43.18 -53.29
CA THR A 960 -5.84 43.68 -52.54
C THR A 960 -4.50 43.19 -53.09
N LEU A 961 -3.40 43.93 -52.89
CA LEU A 961 -2.06 43.64 -53.43
C LEU A 961 -1.27 42.58 -52.65
N PHE A 962 -1.43 42.51 -51.32
CA PHE A 962 -0.69 41.58 -50.46
C PHE A 962 -1.62 40.75 -49.58
N ALA A 963 -1.27 39.48 -49.40
CA ALA A 963 -1.87 38.55 -48.46
C ALA A 963 -0.87 38.23 -47.35
N VAL A 964 -1.27 38.43 -46.11
CA VAL A 964 -0.42 38.29 -44.92
C VAL A 964 -1.03 37.24 -44.01
N ILE A 965 -0.29 36.18 -43.74
CA ILE A 965 -0.77 35.01 -42.99
C ILE A 965 0.04 34.77 -41.72
N ARG A 966 -0.68 34.50 -40.63
CA ARG A 966 -0.13 33.96 -39.39
C ARG A 966 -1.15 33.04 -38.73
N ASN A 967 -0.76 31.79 -38.46
CA ASN A 967 -1.65 30.78 -37.90
C ASN A 967 -2.97 30.70 -38.72
N GLU A 968 -4.13 30.90 -38.09
CA GLU A 968 -5.46 30.95 -38.73
C GLU A 968 -5.85 32.34 -39.26
N SER A 969 -5.01 33.36 -39.07
CA SER A 969 -5.35 34.74 -39.42
C SER A 969 -4.79 35.11 -40.80
N CYS A 970 -5.68 35.55 -41.68
CA CYS A 970 -5.36 36.14 -42.97
C CYS A 970 -5.72 37.63 -42.97
N TYR A 971 -4.79 38.45 -43.45
CA TYR A 971 -4.93 39.90 -43.54
C TYR A 971 -4.59 40.36 -44.96
N CYS A 972 -5.37 41.28 -45.50
CA CYS A 972 -5.26 41.76 -46.88
C CYS A 972 -4.84 43.22 -46.91
N PHE A 973 -3.81 43.57 -47.69
CA PHE A 973 -3.19 44.90 -47.71
C PHE A 973 -3.05 45.46 -49.13
N ASN A 974 -3.18 46.79 -49.27
CA ASN A 974 -2.85 47.53 -50.51
C ASN A 974 -1.53 48.31 -50.42
N GLU A 975 -0.98 48.51 -49.22
CA GLU A 975 0.23 49.29 -48.99
C GLU A 975 1.25 48.49 -48.19
N ASN A 976 2.54 48.67 -48.48
CA ASN A 976 3.65 47.95 -47.83
C ASN A 976 4.35 48.76 -46.73
N ALA A 977 3.91 50.00 -46.44
CA ALA A 977 4.61 50.96 -45.57
C ALA A 977 4.86 50.47 -44.12
N SER A 978 4.18 49.40 -43.70
CA SER A 978 4.27 48.80 -42.35
C SER A 978 5.17 47.56 -42.26
N PHE A 979 5.75 47.08 -43.36
CA PHE A 979 6.43 45.78 -43.43
C PHE A 979 7.94 45.93 -43.19
N VAL A 980 8.45 45.31 -42.11
CA VAL A 980 9.89 45.27 -41.85
C VAL A 980 10.42 43.87 -42.15
N VAL A 981 11.32 43.74 -43.15
CA VAL A 981 11.91 42.46 -43.56
C VAL A 981 12.58 41.75 -42.37
N ARG A 982 12.39 40.44 -42.28
CA ARG A 982 13.00 39.54 -41.31
C ARG A 982 13.58 38.31 -42.00
N ASN A 983 14.48 37.63 -41.28
CA ASN A 983 15.03 36.37 -41.77
C ASN A 983 13.89 35.35 -41.94
N THR A 984 13.86 34.67 -43.08
CA THR A 984 12.88 33.62 -43.40
C THR A 984 12.88 32.48 -42.39
N SER A 985 13.97 32.29 -41.64
CA SER A 985 14.05 31.33 -40.53
C SER A 985 13.08 31.62 -39.38
N LEU A 986 12.61 32.86 -39.24
CA LEU A 986 11.64 33.26 -38.21
C LEU A 986 10.19 32.94 -38.60
N CYS A 987 9.90 32.69 -39.88
CA CYS A 987 8.58 32.30 -40.38
C CYS A 987 8.50 30.78 -40.61
N LYS A 988 8.82 30.00 -39.56
CA LYS A 988 8.78 28.53 -39.59
C LYS A 988 7.61 27.94 -38.80
N GLN A 989 6.66 28.77 -38.34
CA GLN A 989 5.48 28.25 -37.66
C GLN A 989 4.65 27.44 -38.66
N PRO A 990 4.36 26.16 -38.37
CA PRO A 990 3.61 25.32 -39.28
C PRO A 990 2.15 25.77 -39.37
N CYS A 991 1.56 25.61 -40.55
CA CYS A 991 0.17 25.98 -40.79
C CYS A 991 -0.83 25.08 -40.03
N PRO A 992 -1.95 25.64 -39.54
CA PRO A 992 -3.03 24.85 -38.95
C PRO A 992 -3.65 23.82 -39.91
N ALA A 993 -3.61 24.06 -41.22
CA ALA A 993 -4.15 23.12 -42.21
C ALA A 993 -3.19 21.95 -42.52
N THR A 994 -1.88 22.20 -42.54
CA THR A 994 -0.85 21.17 -42.72
C THR A 994 0.49 21.60 -42.15
N PHE A 995 1.23 20.68 -41.56
CA PHE A 995 2.60 20.95 -41.10
C PHE A 995 3.62 21.09 -42.24
N SER A 996 3.21 20.90 -43.50
CA SER A 996 4.09 21.00 -44.68
C SER A 996 4.37 22.44 -45.14
N TYR A 997 3.59 23.41 -44.68
CA TYR A 997 3.68 24.82 -45.07
C TYR A 997 3.88 25.72 -43.85
N SER A 998 4.46 26.90 -44.07
CA SER A 998 4.65 27.91 -43.03
C SER A 998 3.57 29.00 -43.07
N CYS A 999 3.00 29.29 -41.89
CA CYS A 999 2.01 30.32 -41.67
C CYS A 999 2.50 31.32 -40.62
N GLY A 1000 3.56 32.06 -40.97
CA GLY A 1000 4.18 33.08 -40.12
C GLY A 1000 5.17 32.54 -39.10
N GLY A 1001 5.42 33.31 -38.05
CA GLY A 1001 6.36 32.99 -36.97
C GLY A 1001 5.70 32.88 -35.60
N GLU A 1002 6.38 32.17 -34.68
CA GLU A 1002 5.87 31.94 -33.32
C GLU A 1002 5.64 33.26 -32.55
N ALA A 1003 6.48 34.28 -32.79
CA ALA A 1003 6.33 35.60 -32.19
C ALA A 1003 5.14 36.38 -32.75
N ASN A 1004 4.46 37.15 -31.89
CA ASN A 1004 3.13 37.72 -32.19
C ASN A 1004 3.01 38.61 -33.42
N ASN A 1005 4.12 39.19 -33.88
CA ASN A 1005 4.14 40.17 -34.96
C ASN A 1005 4.90 39.71 -36.21
N ILE A 1006 5.21 38.40 -36.32
CA ILE A 1006 5.96 37.83 -37.45
C ILE A 1006 5.01 37.09 -38.39
N TYR A 1007 4.95 37.53 -39.65
CA TYR A 1007 4.00 37.06 -40.65
C TYR A 1007 4.71 36.61 -41.94
N SER A 1008 4.11 35.63 -42.62
CA SER A 1008 4.48 35.28 -43.99
C SER A 1008 3.68 36.15 -44.95
N VAL A 1009 4.34 36.85 -45.88
CA VAL A 1009 3.70 37.79 -46.80
C VAL A 1009 3.78 37.29 -48.23
N TYR A 1010 2.67 37.43 -48.96
CA TYR A 1010 2.50 36.98 -50.34
C TYR A 1010 1.94 38.10 -51.22
N THR A 1011 2.37 38.19 -52.48
CA THR A 1011 1.77 39.06 -53.49
C THR A 1011 0.59 38.36 -54.14
N THR A 1012 -0.56 39.05 -54.26
CA THR A 1012 -1.79 38.44 -54.81
C THR A 1012 -1.81 38.42 -56.33
N GLY A 1013 -1.00 39.26 -56.99
CA GLY A 1013 -1.00 39.45 -58.44
C GLY A 1013 -2.14 40.33 -58.97
N PHE A 1014 -2.88 41.01 -58.08
CA PHE A 1014 -3.88 42.01 -58.47
C PHE A 1014 -3.20 43.33 -58.91
N ALA A 1015 -3.75 44.04 -59.89
CA ALA A 1015 -3.27 45.36 -60.33
C ALA A 1015 -4.41 46.37 -60.20
N LEU A 1016 -4.15 47.51 -59.54
CA LEU A 1016 -5.14 48.59 -59.36
C LEU A 1016 -5.38 49.31 -60.70
N PRO A 1017 -6.63 49.63 -61.08
CA PRO A 1017 -6.90 50.45 -62.26
C PRO A 1017 -6.38 51.88 -62.04
N VAL A 1018 -5.57 52.39 -62.97
CA VAL A 1018 -5.00 53.74 -62.94
C VAL A 1018 -6.11 54.77 -63.16
N THR A 1019 -6.40 55.60 -62.15
CA THR A 1019 -7.26 56.78 -62.29
C THR A 1019 -6.43 57.98 -62.76
N THR A 1020 -6.67 58.44 -63.99
CA THR A 1020 -6.11 59.69 -64.52
C THR A 1020 -6.83 60.92 -63.92
N PRO A 1021 -6.12 61.96 -63.42
CA PRO A 1021 -6.74 63.21 -62.99
C PRO A 1021 -7.13 64.13 -64.17
N PRO A 1022 -8.07 65.08 -63.99
CA PRO A 1022 -8.56 65.98 -65.04
C PRO A 1022 -7.56 67.10 -65.40
N PRO A 1023 -7.67 67.71 -66.59
CA PRO A 1023 -6.66 68.64 -67.09
C PRO A 1023 -6.80 70.02 -66.44
N THR A 1024 -5.67 70.63 -66.09
CA THR A 1024 -5.58 72.07 -65.84
C THR A 1024 -4.52 72.67 -66.74
N THR A 1025 -4.94 73.73 -67.43
CA THR A 1025 -4.23 74.54 -68.43
C THR A 1025 -3.07 75.35 -67.85
N THR A 1026 -1.92 75.42 -68.52
CA THR A 1026 -1.31 76.66 -69.07
C THR A 1026 0.01 76.39 -69.85
N ALA A 1027 0.29 77.30 -70.78
CA ALA A 1027 1.33 77.37 -71.83
C ALA A 1027 2.78 77.07 -71.37
N THR A 1028 3.77 76.72 -72.22
CA THR A 1028 4.21 77.45 -73.44
C THR A 1028 5.27 76.61 -74.22
N ALA A 1029 5.18 76.69 -75.56
CA ALA A 1029 6.21 76.57 -76.62
C ALA A 1029 7.41 75.61 -76.52
N ALA A 1030 7.56 74.73 -77.52
CA ALA A 1030 8.64 74.78 -78.52
C ALA A 1030 8.46 73.70 -79.61
N THR A 1031 8.97 74.02 -80.79
CA THR A 1031 8.62 73.50 -82.12
C THR A 1031 9.51 72.31 -82.56
N ALA A 1032 8.90 71.39 -83.30
CA ALA A 1032 9.41 70.52 -84.39
C ALA A 1032 10.74 69.73 -84.25
N THR A 1033 10.67 68.40 -84.45
CA THR A 1033 11.12 67.72 -85.71
C THR A 1033 10.87 66.20 -85.71
N THR A 1034 10.12 65.74 -86.74
CA THR A 1034 10.24 64.50 -87.56
C THR A 1034 10.91 63.22 -87.05
N ALA A 1035 10.21 62.08 -87.13
CA ALA A 1035 10.47 61.00 -88.11
C ALA A 1035 9.37 59.92 -88.03
N THR A 1036 9.06 59.36 -89.20
CA THR A 1036 7.93 58.50 -89.61
C THR A 1036 7.70 57.22 -88.84
#